data_AF-A0A0H2T219-F1
#
_entry.id   AF-A0A0H2T219-F1
#
_cell.length_a   1.000
_cell.length_b   1.000
_cell.length_c   1.000
_cell.angle_alpha   90.00
_cell.angle_beta   90.00
_cell.angle_gamma   90.00
#
_symmetry.space_group_name_H-M   'P 1'
#
loop_
_entity.id
_entity.type
_entity.pdbx_description
1 polymer ?
#
loop_
_entity_poly.entity_id
_entity_poly.type
_entity_poly.pdbx_seq_one_letter_code
_entity_poly.pdbx_strand_id
1 'polypeptide(L)'
;MSKKFSKIFFVVVFIVLSIFLISCSAQTEQKVSPGEIKSEINATDVENAEKTSESLIELTFEVTLPENTPEDENIYIVGSFNDWNPKDDNYLLKRNGNIGTVVLNVEKDTEIEYKYTRGNWGTVEKDKDGGEIENRKVIADETKTIKDVVESWADVPAEIKTKAQPGEKAKVIFEVNLPQNTPISDSIYIVGNFNNWDPGQLEMERKGNKAVYTLDTEVGKRLEYKYTRGNWDTVEKDENGEEISNRVLIVTDTEQLQIDKIASWRDIPPQETSNSSETPEVKNISDEAIENFLSSIPKGDENKEPLKVAIVWHHHQPSYKIPGSLNAEMPWVRAHAINDYPYMADLVDKYLTSGSVTFNITPVLLMQLMDYVNNNAKDKYLELSLKDNLTDKEKEFVKWHFFDINPQFIDSHPRYKELREKRDKNEKFTSQDWLDLKVVWNLYWINIEYINSDEKLKALMEKDRDYTKEDLKYVISKQYEIMSEIVDKYKKLWDEGKVEITTTPYYHPILPLLVDMGWPEDAKAQIKRGLEYFTKIFGKKPEGMWPSEQAVSTPLVPMFADDGIKWIITDKQILQKAGINTGDPKQLYKPYKVTVDGKSVIVFFRDTDLSDRIGFKYSNMSKENAIKDFLSALHKIQKMNDVGDMVVTIALDGENAWEHYPNNGNDFRKLFYQALSNDPYIELVTPGEYIESYDIKDELTQLPKGSWVGGSLDTWYGEKEENEGWERLAQARKVLMENKDKLTEKEFKKALDILYAAEGSDWFWWYGSDQDAGSNEVLFDMQFKKLLIQIYRKVGISEEKIPGYLFIANKKPSTASKGNIGKVEITLDGIIDEKEMTKSAYYSDDDSGVMYKEGDLISGFYVGRDNANIYVAIELKKSIDDLAGKYYKLEIYTDTPNAKRLNTKTAYSKSGEKITDLGFALAKRFSFNIQKYPARKDLYYYNASGTERWMIGGKVPDLIAVNGNIVEFKIPFDLIGIKSGDEFNLAVVMAHTEKNNSKDVDFAPNSGPVHITIPKEIGGKLIKTFKDPVGDEDGPGGYIYPKDNAFKPFKGLWDIEWVKVYDADDSIVFKFKFGEMTNPWGAPKGFSHQLINIYLDTKNGGLTKTYKDGARVQFDKKHPWDYFIKVAGWPSYGQLLATVDGQEIPEGVQVEADPGEKIITVIVMKKFLEIKDNRIYAYFMVGSQDGYGADHYRAVTPENTQWTLGGYPENAGDFGPYVLDIIVPEGYEQYSILSSYTDSEYATLIPVEIDF
;
A
#
# COMPACT_ATOMS: atom_id res chain seq x y z
N MET A 1 -14.39 -13.50 56.35
CA MET A 1 -13.94 -12.82 57.59
C MET A 1 -12.48 -13.21 57.79
N SER A 2 -11.50 -12.31 57.79
CA SER A 2 -11.10 -11.39 58.88
C SER A 2 -10.28 -10.23 58.25
N LYS A 3 -10.49 -8.93 58.55
CA LYS A 3 -9.85 -8.15 59.65
C LYS A 3 -8.34 -8.44 59.83
N LYS A 4 -7.43 -7.45 59.92
CA LYS A 4 -7.54 -5.97 60.05
C LYS A 4 -6.14 -5.31 59.89
N PHE A 5 -6.07 -4.08 59.32
CA PHE A 5 -5.00 -3.05 59.50
C PHE A 5 -3.55 -3.43 59.08
N SER A 6 -2.54 -2.52 59.05
CA SER A 6 -2.41 -1.14 58.55
C SER A 6 -1.04 -0.54 58.97
N LYS A 7 -0.23 -0.10 57.98
CA LYS A 7 0.76 1.03 58.02
C LYS A 7 2.14 0.94 58.76
N ILE A 8 3.09 1.69 58.14
CA ILE A 8 4.30 2.39 58.67
C ILE A 8 5.66 1.65 58.74
N PHE A 9 6.62 2.13 57.92
CA PHE A 9 7.86 2.85 58.32
C PHE A 9 8.37 3.67 57.10
N PHE A 10 8.34 5.02 57.11
CA PHE A 10 9.42 5.97 57.47
C PHE A 10 10.66 5.90 56.52
N VAL A 11 10.98 6.84 55.61
CA VAL A 11 11.07 8.34 55.59
C VAL A 11 12.35 8.90 56.23
N VAL A 12 13.11 9.77 55.52
CA VAL A 12 13.74 11.06 55.96
C VAL A 12 14.84 11.59 54.96
N VAL A 13 15.18 12.88 54.74
CA VAL A 13 14.44 14.19 54.64
C VAL A 13 15.41 15.40 54.30
N PHE A 14 14.89 16.65 54.12
CA PHE A 14 15.55 17.99 54.02
C PHE A 14 16.23 18.40 52.67
N ILE A 15 16.37 19.68 52.21
CA ILE A 15 16.13 21.10 52.66
C ILE A 15 16.14 22.03 51.37
N VAL A 16 15.74 23.33 51.22
CA VAL A 16 14.74 24.32 51.76
C VAL A 16 14.98 25.75 51.11
N LEU A 17 13.99 26.68 51.11
CA LEU A 17 14.02 28.11 50.59
C LEU A 17 14.11 28.29 49.03
N SER A 18 14.00 29.45 48.33
CA SER A 18 13.18 30.72 48.34
C SER A 18 13.81 31.79 47.36
N ILE A 19 13.26 32.93 46.85
CA ILE A 19 11.95 33.66 46.68
C ILE A 19 12.18 34.85 45.66
N PHE A 20 11.17 35.67 45.28
CA PHE A 20 11.12 36.96 44.49
C PHE A 20 10.62 36.87 43.01
N LEU A 21 9.90 37.86 42.40
CA LEU A 21 8.83 38.79 42.85
C LEU A 21 8.03 39.43 41.66
N ILE A 22 6.87 40.02 41.99
CA ILE A 22 5.76 40.68 41.21
C ILE A 22 6.09 41.86 40.25
N SER A 23 5.39 41.94 39.08
CA SER A 23 4.73 43.17 38.49
C SER A 23 4.01 42.83 37.15
N CYS A 24 2.73 43.17 36.88
CA CYS A 24 2.15 44.47 36.42
C CYS A 24 2.71 45.01 35.07
N SER A 25 1.93 45.54 34.11
CA SER A 25 0.46 45.78 34.01
C SER A 25 -0.01 46.12 32.56
N ALA A 26 -1.31 46.40 32.41
CA ALA A 26 -2.09 46.88 31.23
C ALA A 26 -1.48 48.10 30.45
N GLN A 27 -2.04 48.64 29.34
CA GLN A 27 -3.47 48.93 29.07
C GLN A 27 -3.76 49.47 27.64
N THR A 28 -4.96 49.15 27.08
CA THR A 28 -5.74 49.83 25.99
C THR A 28 -5.08 50.16 24.62
N GLU A 29 -5.60 49.90 23.41
CA GLU A 29 -6.96 49.86 22.81
C GLU A 29 -7.44 51.21 22.17
N GLN A 30 -7.98 51.13 20.93
CA GLN A 30 -8.71 52.17 20.14
C GLN A 30 -7.89 53.34 19.49
N LYS A 31 -8.22 53.90 18.30
CA LYS A 31 -9.26 53.60 17.27
C LYS A 31 -9.04 54.36 15.93
N VAL A 32 -9.74 53.88 14.87
CA VAL A 32 -10.38 54.66 13.76
C VAL A 32 -9.53 55.30 12.63
N SER A 33 -9.51 54.58 11.49
CA SER A 33 -9.90 55.00 10.12
C SER A 33 -9.04 56.01 9.31
N PRO A 34 -9.21 56.07 7.96
CA PRO A 34 -8.17 56.55 7.04
C PRO A 34 -8.25 58.06 6.70
N GLY A 35 -7.12 58.59 6.21
CA GLY A 35 -6.98 59.93 5.63
C GLY A 35 -5.82 59.97 4.61
N GLU A 36 -5.91 60.87 3.63
CA GLU A 36 -5.11 60.82 2.40
C GLU A 36 -3.69 61.41 2.51
N ILE A 37 -2.73 60.72 1.86
CA ILE A 37 -1.63 61.25 1.05
C ILE A 37 -0.90 62.52 1.56
N LYS A 38 0.35 62.34 2.05
CA LYS A 38 1.53 62.99 1.42
C LYS A 38 2.89 62.44 1.87
N SER A 39 3.85 62.60 0.97
CA SER A 39 5.25 62.18 1.04
C SER A 39 6.15 63.17 1.78
N GLU A 40 7.07 62.67 2.60
CA GLU A 40 8.42 63.21 2.70
C GLU A 40 9.41 62.03 2.56
N ILE A 41 10.34 62.12 1.61
CA ILE A 41 11.37 61.11 1.35
C ILE A 41 12.64 61.54 2.09
N ASN A 42 13.24 60.67 2.89
CA ASN A 42 14.54 60.93 3.52
C ASN A 42 15.69 60.58 2.57
N ALA A 43 16.73 61.42 2.57
CA ALA A 43 17.79 61.41 1.55
C ALA A 43 18.88 60.34 1.79
N THR A 44 18.48 59.09 2.08
CA THR A 44 19.40 57.95 2.28
C THR A 44 19.29 56.87 1.22
N ASP A 45 18.21 56.82 0.45
CA ASP A 45 17.96 55.73 -0.51
C ASP A 45 18.55 56.01 -1.92
N VAL A 46 19.18 57.18 -2.10
CA VAL A 46 19.62 57.68 -3.42
C VAL A 46 20.93 57.04 -3.90
N GLU A 47 21.91 56.78 -3.01
CA GLU A 47 23.24 56.28 -3.42
C GLU A 47 23.27 54.81 -3.87
N ASN A 48 22.20 54.03 -3.63
CA ASN A 48 22.07 52.66 -4.17
C ASN A 48 21.20 52.59 -5.45
N ALA A 49 20.45 53.63 -5.79
CA ALA A 49 19.57 53.63 -6.96
C ALA A 49 20.34 53.95 -8.27
N GLU A 50 21.40 54.75 -8.22
CA GLU A 50 22.15 55.20 -9.41
C GLU A 50 23.18 54.17 -9.93
N LYS A 51 23.08 52.89 -9.57
CA LYS A 51 24.09 51.86 -9.91
C LYS A 51 23.56 50.59 -10.59
N THR A 52 22.26 50.52 -10.87
CA THR A 52 21.60 49.36 -11.50
C THR A 52 20.97 49.66 -12.86
N SER A 53 21.01 50.90 -13.36
CA SER A 53 20.40 51.28 -14.64
C SER A 53 21.34 51.21 -15.86
N GLU A 54 22.56 50.65 -15.73
CA GLU A 54 23.52 50.49 -16.85
C GLU A 54 23.66 49.03 -17.34
N SER A 55 22.98 48.06 -16.70
CA SER A 55 23.05 46.62 -17.04
C SER A 55 21.79 46.03 -17.67
N LEU A 56 20.69 46.79 -17.73
CA LEU A 56 19.44 46.35 -18.36
C LEU A 56 19.35 46.83 -19.81
N ILE A 57 18.88 45.94 -20.68
CA ILE A 57 18.59 46.18 -22.10
C ILE A 57 17.08 46.19 -22.30
N GLU A 58 16.59 47.24 -22.95
CA GLU A 58 15.18 47.40 -23.32
C GLU A 58 14.88 46.63 -24.63
N LEU A 59 14.02 45.62 -24.57
CA LEU A 59 13.52 44.88 -25.73
C LEU A 59 12.05 45.22 -25.96
N THR A 60 11.74 45.86 -27.10
CA THR A 60 10.35 46.11 -27.51
C THR A 60 9.86 44.96 -28.39
N PHE A 61 8.72 44.36 -28.06
CA PHE A 61 8.05 43.36 -28.89
C PHE A 61 6.85 44.01 -29.58
N GLU A 62 6.74 43.84 -30.90
CA GLU A 62 5.61 44.27 -31.72
C GLU A 62 5.10 43.03 -32.48
N VAL A 63 4.02 42.43 -31.99
CA VAL A 63 3.45 41.20 -32.54
C VAL A 63 2.20 41.50 -33.37
N THR A 64 2.13 40.90 -34.55
CA THR A 64 0.92 40.88 -35.38
C THR A 64 0.07 39.67 -34.99
N LEU A 65 -1.21 39.89 -34.77
CA LEU A 65 -2.20 38.90 -34.33
C LEU A 65 -3.09 38.50 -35.53
N PRO A 66 -3.63 37.27 -35.57
CA PRO A 66 -4.49 36.83 -36.67
C PRO A 66 -5.86 37.54 -36.60
N GLU A 67 -6.51 37.76 -37.76
CA GLU A 67 -7.72 38.61 -37.86
C GLU A 67 -8.95 38.08 -37.08
N ASN A 68 -8.92 36.80 -36.69
CA ASN A 68 -9.94 36.14 -35.86
C ASN A 68 -9.71 36.33 -34.34
N THR A 69 -8.67 37.05 -33.91
CA THR A 69 -8.37 37.28 -32.48
C THR A 69 -9.45 38.17 -31.84
N PRO A 70 -10.25 37.69 -30.86
CA PRO A 70 -11.37 38.45 -30.29
C PRO A 70 -10.94 39.85 -29.82
N GLU A 71 -11.66 40.91 -30.22
CA GLU A 71 -11.19 42.31 -30.04
C GLU A 71 -11.04 42.71 -28.56
N ASP A 72 -11.90 42.18 -27.69
CA ASP A 72 -11.95 42.51 -26.26
C ASP A 72 -10.92 41.75 -25.38
N GLU A 73 -10.11 40.85 -25.95
CA GLU A 73 -9.21 39.99 -25.18
C GLU A 73 -7.79 40.54 -24.98
N ASN A 74 -7.30 40.36 -23.74
CA ASN A 74 -5.92 40.58 -23.31
C ASN A 74 -4.97 39.58 -23.97
N ILE A 75 -3.82 40.07 -24.44
CA ILE A 75 -2.74 39.25 -25.01
C ILE A 75 -1.50 39.41 -24.15
N TYR A 76 -0.84 38.32 -23.80
CA TYR A 76 0.32 38.28 -22.91
C TYR A 76 1.54 37.73 -23.65
N ILE A 77 2.72 38.30 -23.39
CA ILE A 77 4.00 37.61 -23.65
C ILE A 77 4.38 36.85 -22.38
N VAL A 78 4.79 35.60 -22.53
CA VAL A 78 5.10 34.68 -21.43
C VAL A 78 6.41 33.99 -21.72
N GLY A 79 7.24 33.75 -20.71
CA GLY A 79 8.56 33.16 -20.94
C GLY A 79 9.39 32.92 -19.69
N SER A 80 10.65 32.63 -19.95
CA SER A 80 11.76 32.49 -19.00
C SER A 80 11.95 33.68 -18.04
N PHE A 81 11.42 34.87 -18.36
CA PHE A 81 11.48 36.07 -17.52
C PHE A 81 10.28 36.26 -16.57
N ASN A 82 9.26 35.39 -16.64
CA ASN A 82 8.09 35.43 -15.76
C ASN A 82 7.62 34.03 -15.31
N ASP A 83 8.58 33.10 -15.16
CA ASP A 83 8.36 31.70 -14.77
C ASP A 83 7.27 30.98 -15.58
N TRP A 84 7.14 31.35 -16.86
CA TRP A 84 6.13 30.84 -17.79
C TRP A 84 4.66 31.04 -17.32
N ASN A 85 4.38 32.10 -16.55
CA ASN A 85 3.02 32.51 -16.20
C ASN A 85 2.28 33.09 -17.43
N PRO A 86 1.23 32.45 -17.96
CA PRO A 86 0.57 32.86 -19.20
C PRO A 86 -0.34 34.10 -19.05
N LYS A 87 -0.55 34.62 -17.83
CA LYS A 87 -1.51 35.69 -17.52
C LYS A 87 -0.96 36.75 -16.56
N ASP A 88 0.34 37.01 -16.63
CA ASP A 88 0.97 38.05 -15.82
C ASP A 88 0.70 39.44 -16.42
N ASP A 89 -0.13 40.24 -15.74
CA ASP A 89 -0.51 41.59 -16.20
C ASP A 89 0.68 42.58 -16.31
N ASN A 90 1.85 42.27 -15.74
CA ASN A 90 3.08 43.03 -15.98
C ASN A 90 3.59 42.88 -17.43
N TYR A 91 3.24 41.78 -18.09
CA TYR A 91 3.65 41.42 -19.44
C TYR A 91 2.47 41.43 -20.44
N LEU A 92 1.39 42.13 -20.07
CA LEU A 92 0.23 42.42 -20.92
C LEU A 92 0.59 43.37 -22.08
N LEU A 93 0.21 42.98 -23.30
CA LEU A 93 0.46 43.77 -24.51
C LEU A 93 -0.56 44.90 -24.66
N LYS A 94 -0.06 46.10 -24.93
CA LYS A 94 -0.84 47.26 -25.38
C LYS A 94 -1.27 47.03 -26.82
N ARG A 95 -2.55 46.67 -26.99
CA ARG A 95 -3.16 46.29 -28.27
C ARG A 95 -3.74 47.49 -29.01
N ASN A 96 -3.56 47.51 -30.33
CA ASN A 96 -4.14 48.49 -31.26
C ASN A 96 -4.62 47.74 -32.51
N GLY A 97 -5.88 47.29 -32.49
CA GLY A 97 -6.41 46.34 -33.47
C GLY A 97 -5.66 45.00 -33.39
N ASN A 98 -5.09 44.56 -34.51
CA ASN A 98 -4.36 43.29 -34.61
C ASN A 98 -2.83 43.43 -34.44
N ILE A 99 -2.37 44.52 -33.80
CA ILE A 99 -0.97 44.67 -33.38
C ILE A 99 -0.94 44.84 -31.86
N GLY A 100 -0.17 43.99 -31.17
CA GLY A 100 0.12 44.09 -29.75
C GLY A 100 1.55 44.57 -29.51
N THR A 101 1.76 45.39 -28.47
CA THR A 101 3.10 45.92 -28.13
C THR A 101 3.41 45.83 -26.64
N VAL A 102 4.61 45.36 -26.29
CA VAL A 102 5.11 45.26 -24.90
C VAL A 102 6.60 45.56 -24.87
N VAL A 103 7.10 46.00 -23.71
CA VAL A 103 8.51 46.38 -23.53
C VAL A 103 9.04 45.64 -22.30
N LEU A 104 10.09 44.85 -22.51
CA LEU A 104 10.80 44.12 -21.45
C LEU A 104 12.11 44.83 -21.13
N ASN A 105 12.49 44.88 -19.86
CA ASN A 105 13.84 45.26 -19.43
C ASN A 105 14.52 44.00 -18.88
N VAL A 106 15.57 43.55 -19.55
CA VAL A 106 16.22 42.25 -19.31
C VAL A 106 17.71 42.49 -19.07
N GLU A 107 18.36 41.71 -18.20
CA GLU A 107 19.81 41.84 -18.02
C GLU A 107 20.58 41.56 -19.32
N LYS A 108 21.59 42.39 -19.59
CA LYS A 108 22.35 42.33 -20.83
C LYS A 108 22.97 40.94 -21.07
N ASP A 109 22.99 40.54 -22.34
CA ASP A 109 23.55 39.28 -22.87
C ASP A 109 22.80 38.00 -22.41
N THR A 110 21.63 38.14 -21.78
CA THR A 110 20.73 37.03 -21.43
C THR A 110 19.98 36.51 -22.66
N GLU A 111 19.92 35.18 -22.86
CA GLU A 111 18.95 34.55 -23.77
C GLU A 111 17.60 34.38 -23.06
N ILE A 112 16.53 34.95 -23.62
CA ILE A 112 15.16 34.70 -23.16
C ILE A 112 14.39 33.83 -24.14
N GLU A 113 13.77 32.77 -23.61
CA GLU A 113 12.73 31.99 -24.27
C GLU A 113 11.35 32.54 -23.94
N TYR A 114 10.44 32.57 -24.93
CA TYR A 114 9.10 33.14 -24.80
C TYR A 114 8.07 32.59 -25.81
N LYS A 115 6.79 32.88 -25.55
CA LYS A 115 5.60 32.63 -26.38
C LYS A 115 4.54 33.73 -26.16
N TYR A 116 3.47 33.73 -26.95
CA TYR A 116 2.26 34.55 -26.74
C TYR A 116 1.03 33.70 -26.33
N THR A 117 0.18 34.22 -25.44
CA THR A 117 -1.13 33.61 -25.09
C THR A 117 -2.22 34.67 -24.87
N ARG A 118 -3.47 34.23 -24.69
CA ARG A 118 -4.61 35.07 -24.28
C ARG A 118 -5.00 34.85 -22.80
N GLY A 119 -4.02 34.54 -21.96
CA GLY A 119 -4.19 34.44 -20.51
C GLY A 119 -4.33 33.03 -19.95
N ASN A 120 -4.06 31.99 -20.75
CA ASN A 120 -3.87 30.61 -20.30
C ASN A 120 -3.21 29.75 -21.39
N TRP A 121 -2.60 28.62 -21.03
CA TRP A 121 -1.93 27.72 -21.97
C TRP A 121 -2.88 27.06 -22.99
N GLY A 122 -4.16 26.92 -22.69
CA GLY A 122 -5.20 26.52 -23.65
C GLY A 122 -5.54 27.60 -24.69
N THR A 123 -4.93 28.78 -24.62
CA THR A 123 -5.04 29.89 -25.60
C THR A 123 -3.69 30.32 -26.16
N VAL A 124 -2.65 29.48 -26.05
CA VAL A 124 -1.32 29.75 -26.59
C VAL A 124 -1.33 29.85 -28.12
N GLU A 125 -0.40 30.63 -28.66
CA GLU A 125 -0.10 30.65 -30.09
C GLU A 125 0.24 29.26 -30.65
N LYS A 126 -0.16 29.04 -31.90
CA LYS A 126 0.11 27.84 -32.71
C LYS A 126 0.61 28.25 -34.09
N ASP A 127 1.08 27.29 -34.87
CA ASP A 127 1.37 27.53 -36.28
C ASP A 127 0.07 27.80 -37.09
N LYS A 128 0.23 28.14 -38.37
CA LYS A 128 -0.86 28.45 -39.30
C LYS A 128 -1.85 27.29 -39.55
N ASP A 129 -1.42 26.05 -39.30
CA ASP A 129 -2.16 24.82 -39.51
C ASP A 129 -2.75 24.28 -38.19
N GLY A 130 -2.46 24.93 -37.06
CA GLY A 130 -2.94 24.63 -35.70
C GLY A 130 -1.99 23.78 -34.85
N GLY A 131 -0.77 23.52 -35.32
CA GLY A 131 0.24 22.72 -34.64
C GLY A 131 1.02 23.45 -33.54
N GLU A 132 1.70 22.69 -32.68
CA GLU A 132 2.63 23.24 -31.69
C GLU A 132 3.84 23.88 -32.38
N ILE A 133 4.20 25.09 -31.95
CA ILE A 133 5.50 25.69 -32.26
C ILE A 133 6.46 25.53 -31.07
N GLU A 134 7.76 25.55 -31.32
CA GLU A 134 8.79 25.60 -30.27
C GLU A 134 8.74 26.96 -29.51
N ASN A 135 9.60 27.12 -28.49
CA ASN A 135 9.77 28.40 -27.81
C ASN A 135 10.49 29.39 -28.72
N ARG A 136 9.97 30.62 -28.83
CA ARG A 136 10.69 31.72 -29.49
C ARG A 136 11.89 32.10 -28.63
N LYS A 137 13.02 32.47 -29.23
CA LYS A 137 14.25 32.87 -28.52
C LYS A 137 14.75 34.23 -28.97
N VAL A 138 15.28 35.04 -28.04
CA VAL A 138 16.06 36.24 -28.36
C VAL A 138 17.10 36.53 -27.27
N ILE A 139 18.30 36.98 -27.67
CA ILE A 139 19.35 37.43 -26.76
C ILE A 139 19.26 38.94 -26.55
N ALA A 140 19.37 39.40 -25.31
CA ALA A 140 19.32 40.81 -24.90
C ALA A 140 20.70 41.51 -25.00
N ASP A 141 21.33 41.48 -26.18
CA ASP A 141 22.65 42.07 -26.45
C ASP A 141 22.65 43.60 -26.65
N GLU A 142 21.64 44.12 -27.34
CA GLU A 142 21.36 45.54 -27.58
C GLU A 142 19.86 45.89 -27.55
N THR A 143 19.53 47.15 -27.27
CA THR A 143 18.16 47.66 -27.29
C THR A 143 17.60 47.64 -28.72
N LYS A 144 16.55 46.85 -28.94
CA LYS A 144 16.01 46.56 -30.27
C LYS A 144 14.52 46.24 -30.25
N THR A 145 13.88 46.31 -31.42
CA THR A 145 12.48 45.92 -31.62
C THR A 145 12.40 44.54 -32.29
N ILE A 146 11.81 43.58 -31.61
CA ILE A 146 11.42 42.27 -32.15
C ILE A 146 10.07 42.43 -32.83
N LYS A 147 9.91 41.88 -34.04
CA LYS A 147 8.64 41.85 -34.76
C LYS A 147 8.20 40.41 -34.98
N ASP A 148 7.09 40.04 -34.34
CA ASP A 148 6.53 38.69 -34.37
C ASP A 148 5.21 38.64 -35.14
N VAL A 149 4.80 37.42 -35.49
CA VAL A 149 3.47 37.09 -35.99
C VAL A 149 2.98 35.85 -35.25
N VAL A 150 1.78 35.94 -34.67
CA VAL A 150 0.99 34.77 -34.24
C VAL A 150 0.17 34.32 -35.45
N GLU A 151 0.33 33.07 -35.87
CA GLU A 151 -0.36 32.54 -37.05
C GLU A 151 -1.76 32.01 -36.69
N SER A 152 -1.91 31.33 -35.55
CA SER A 152 -3.22 30.97 -34.98
C SER A 152 -3.18 30.78 -33.45
N TRP A 153 -4.33 30.48 -32.84
CA TRP A 153 -4.48 30.20 -31.41
C TRP A 153 -4.97 28.75 -31.20
N ALA A 154 -4.64 28.15 -30.05
CA ALA A 154 -4.99 26.78 -29.68
C ALA A 154 -6.49 26.43 -29.71
N ASP A 155 -7.34 27.41 -29.42
CA ASP A 155 -8.78 27.30 -29.15
C ASP A 155 -9.65 28.09 -30.15
N VAL A 156 -9.18 29.23 -30.66
CA VAL A 156 -9.84 29.98 -31.75
C VAL A 156 -9.35 29.43 -33.09
N PRO A 157 -10.22 28.76 -33.88
CA PRO A 157 -9.79 28.12 -35.11
C PRO A 157 -9.21 29.14 -36.11
N ALA A 158 -8.00 28.87 -36.60
CA ALA A 158 -7.42 29.52 -37.77
C ALA A 158 -8.46 29.57 -38.91
N GLU A 159 -8.55 30.69 -39.64
CA GLU A 159 -9.66 30.99 -40.55
C GLU A 159 -9.96 29.84 -41.53
N ILE A 160 -10.95 28.99 -41.19
CA ILE A 160 -11.07 27.66 -41.78
C ILE A 160 -11.59 27.81 -43.20
N LYS A 161 -10.70 27.60 -44.18
CA LYS A 161 -11.06 27.53 -45.62
C LYS A 161 -11.73 26.21 -45.94
N THR A 162 -12.91 26.00 -45.37
CA THR A 162 -13.79 24.86 -45.67
C THR A 162 -14.18 24.89 -47.14
N LYS A 163 -14.24 23.72 -47.78
CA LYS A 163 -14.66 23.58 -49.19
C LYS A 163 -16.18 23.51 -49.33
N ALA A 164 -16.85 23.00 -48.30
CA ALA A 164 -18.30 23.01 -48.11
C ALA A 164 -18.69 24.05 -47.04
N GLN A 165 -19.97 24.38 -46.86
CA GLN A 165 -20.36 25.37 -45.85
C GLN A 165 -20.32 24.79 -44.43
N PRO A 166 -19.83 25.55 -43.43
CA PRO A 166 -19.92 25.15 -42.02
C PRO A 166 -21.36 24.83 -41.61
N GLY A 167 -21.55 23.72 -40.89
CA GLY A 167 -22.86 23.18 -40.53
C GLY A 167 -23.50 22.25 -41.57
N GLU A 168 -22.91 22.07 -42.77
CA GLU A 168 -23.30 20.95 -43.64
C GLU A 168 -22.91 19.60 -43.00
N LYS A 169 -23.68 18.55 -43.25
CA LYS A 169 -23.37 17.20 -42.73
C LYS A 169 -22.13 16.64 -43.42
N ALA A 170 -21.22 16.08 -42.62
CA ALA A 170 -19.95 15.55 -43.08
C ALA A 170 -19.70 14.13 -42.56
N LYS A 171 -18.89 13.37 -43.29
CA LYS A 171 -18.32 12.09 -42.86
C LYS A 171 -16.82 12.21 -42.69
N VAL A 172 -16.31 11.89 -41.51
CA VAL A 172 -14.88 11.74 -41.27
C VAL A 172 -14.55 10.25 -41.22
N ILE A 173 -13.68 9.82 -42.13
CA ILE A 173 -13.11 8.46 -42.14
C ILE A 173 -11.76 8.55 -41.44
N PHE A 174 -11.59 7.81 -40.35
CA PHE A 174 -10.33 7.66 -39.65
C PHE A 174 -9.70 6.32 -40.06
N GLU A 175 -8.46 6.34 -40.58
CA GLU A 175 -7.64 5.15 -40.83
C GLU A 175 -6.38 5.22 -39.98
N VAL A 176 -6.26 4.37 -38.95
CA VAL A 176 -5.10 4.34 -38.07
C VAL A 176 -4.18 3.16 -38.36
N ASN A 177 -2.88 3.42 -38.44
CA ASN A 177 -1.81 2.44 -38.60
C ASN A 177 -1.28 2.03 -37.22
N LEU A 178 -1.21 0.72 -36.97
CA LEU A 178 -0.90 0.14 -35.66
C LEU A 178 0.56 -0.35 -35.58
N PRO A 179 1.25 -0.25 -34.42
CA PRO A 179 2.52 -0.92 -34.15
C PRO A 179 2.47 -2.42 -34.45
N GLN A 180 3.57 -3.06 -34.86
CA GLN A 180 3.55 -4.48 -35.23
C GLN A 180 3.36 -5.41 -34.02
N ASN A 181 3.71 -4.95 -32.82
CA ASN A 181 3.45 -5.63 -31.55
C ASN A 181 2.00 -5.45 -31.03
N THR A 182 1.12 -4.75 -31.76
CA THR A 182 -0.32 -4.64 -31.41
C THR A 182 -1.01 -6.00 -31.55
N PRO A 183 -1.46 -6.66 -30.46
CA PRO A 183 -1.88 -8.06 -30.52
C PRO A 183 -3.04 -8.27 -31.49
N ILE A 184 -2.97 -9.31 -32.32
CA ILE A 184 -3.89 -9.50 -33.47
C ILE A 184 -5.33 -9.78 -33.02
N SER A 185 -5.51 -10.27 -31.80
CA SER A 185 -6.79 -10.49 -31.12
C SER A 185 -7.60 -9.21 -30.84
N ASP A 186 -6.93 -8.07 -30.75
CA ASP A 186 -7.47 -6.94 -29.99
C ASP A 186 -8.29 -5.99 -30.86
N SER A 187 -9.49 -5.67 -30.40
CA SER A 187 -10.30 -4.58 -30.91
C SER A 187 -9.59 -3.24 -30.70
N ILE A 188 -9.59 -2.39 -31.73
CA ILE A 188 -9.10 -1.00 -31.63
C ILE A 188 -10.33 -0.10 -31.54
N TYR A 189 -10.27 0.93 -30.70
CA TYR A 189 -11.33 1.90 -30.52
C TYR A 189 -10.81 3.31 -30.79
N ILE A 190 -11.70 4.18 -31.27
CA ILE A 190 -11.46 5.62 -31.33
C ILE A 190 -12.30 6.29 -30.23
N VAL A 191 -11.68 7.16 -29.45
CA VAL A 191 -12.28 7.79 -28.27
C VAL A 191 -12.04 9.29 -28.32
N GLY A 192 -13.03 10.11 -27.96
CA GLY A 192 -12.95 11.56 -28.18
C GLY A 192 -14.12 12.38 -27.66
N ASN A 193 -14.10 13.67 -27.96
CA ASN A 193 -15.14 14.62 -27.57
C ASN A 193 -16.53 14.32 -28.20
N PHE A 194 -16.58 13.50 -29.24
CA PHE A 194 -17.81 13.02 -29.88
C PHE A 194 -18.42 11.77 -29.22
N ASN A 195 -17.75 11.15 -28.25
CA ASN A 195 -18.27 9.96 -27.52
C ASN A 195 -18.10 10.05 -26.00
N ASN A 196 -18.01 11.28 -25.45
CA ASN A 196 -17.78 11.57 -24.04
C ASN A 196 -16.50 10.92 -23.46
N TRP A 197 -15.48 10.69 -24.29
CA TRP A 197 -14.22 10.06 -23.90
C TRP A 197 -14.35 8.64 -23.31
N ASP A 198 -15.36 7.87 -23.74
CA ASP A 198 -15.51 6.44 -23.41
C ASP A 198 -14.53 5.58 -24.25
N PRO A 199 -13.51 4.94 -23.64
CA PRO A 199 -12.44 4.24 -24.36
C PRO A 199 -12.83 2.88 -24.92
N GLY A 200 -14.05 2.38 -24.66
CA GLY A 200 -14.53 1.06 -25.10
C GLY A 200 -15.78 1.09 -25.97
N GLN A 201 -16.25 2.27 -26.38
CA GLN A 201 -17.57 2.41 -27.01
C GLN A 201 -17.58 2.33 -28.55
N LEU A 202 -16.58 2.92 -29.22
CA LEU A 202 -16.56 3.05 -30.69
C LEU A 202 -15.45 2.19 -31.32
N GLU A 203 -15.76 0.91 -31.51
CA GLU A 203 -14.88 -0.07 -32.14
C GLU A 203 -14.64 0.24 -33.64
N MET A 204 -13.39 0.07 -34.08
CA MET A 204 -12.93 0.29 -35.45
C MET A 204 -12.84 -1.03 -36.23
N GLU A 205 -13.13 -1.02 -37.53
CA GLU A 205 -12.96 -2.19 -38.40
C GLU A 205 -11.47 -2.49 -38.64
N ARG A 206 -10.89 -3.42 -37.87
CA ARG A 206 -9.48 -3.81 -37.96
C ARG A 206 -9.19 -4.80 -39.10
N LYS A 207 -8.15 -4.51 -39.89
CA LYS A 207 -7.61 -5.36 -40.96
C LYS A 207 -6.09 -5.44 -40.83
N GLY A 208 -5.60 -6.34 -39.99
CA GLY A 208 -4.18 -6.49 -39.67
C GLY A 208 -3.68 -5.30 -38.85
N ASN A 209 -2.66 -4.59 -39.34
CA ASN A 209 -2.06 -3.44 -38.66
C ASN A 209 -2.66 -2.09 -39.13
N LYS A 210 -3.91 -2.13 -39.59
CA LYS A 210 -4.75 -0.95 -39.86
C LYS A 210 -6.11 -1.14 -39.20
N ALA A 211 -6.71 -0.07 -38.70
CA ALA A 211 -8.12 -0.05 -38.28
C ALA A 211 -8.83 1.18 -38.83
N VAL A 212 -10.12 1.05 -39.18
CA VAL A 212 -10.89 2.09 -39.87
C VAL A 212 -12.22 2.36 -39.16
N TYR A 213 -12.57 3.64 -38.97
CA TYR A 213 -13.87 4.08 -38.44
C TYR A 213 -14.44 5.21 -39.29
N THR A 214 -15.77 5.38 -39.29
CA THR A 214 -16.44 6.49 -39.99
C THR A 214 -17.41 7.20 -39.05
N LEU A 215 -17.10 8.46 -38.73
CA LEU A 215 -17.89 9.33 -37.88
C LEU A 215 -18.81 10.23 -38.74
N ASP A 216 -20.12 10.19 -38.46
CA ASP A 216 -21.07 11.19 -38.97
C ASP A 216 -21.02 12.45 -38.08
N THR A 217 -20.79 13.61 -38.71
CA THR A 217 -20.53 14.89 -38.02
C THR A 217 -20.96 16.08 -38.92
N GLU A 218 -20.44 17.29 -38.68
CA GLU A 218 -20.72 18.49 -39.48
C GLU A 218 -19.42 19.23 -39.87
N VAL A 219 -19.44 19.92 -41.01
CA VAL A 219 -18.34 20.80 -41.45
C VAL A 219 -18.16 21.93 -40.43
N GLY A 220 -16.90 22.24 -40.09
CA GLY A 220 -16.52 23.23 -39.08
C GLY A 220 -16.46 22.71 -37.64
N LYS A 221 -16.77 21.44 -37.37
CA LYS A 221 -16.53 20.85 -36.03
C LYS A 221 -15.03 20.65 -35.78
N ARG A 222 -14.59 20.91 -34.53
CA ARG A 222 -13.28 20.53 -33.99
C ARG A 222 -13.43 19.25 -33.18
N LEU A 223 -12.88 18.16 -33.68
CA LEU A 223 -12.85 16.84 -33.04
C LEU A 223 -11.56 16.72 -32.24
N GLU A 224 -11.67 16.32 -30.98
CA GLU A 224 -10.53 15.85 -30.18
C GLU A 224 -10.67 14.36 -29.97
N TYR A 225 -9.58 13.60 -30.12
CA TYR A 225 -9.61 12.14 -30.04
C TYR A 225 -8.25 11.52 -29.70
N LYS A 226 -8.30 10.24 -29.33
CA LYS A 226 -7.20 9.30 -29.13
C LYS A 226 -7.64 7.90 -29.62
N TYR A 227 -6.70 6.97 -29.70
CA TYR A 227 -6.94 5.54 -29.94
C TYR A 227 -6.63 4.69 -28.70
N THR A 228 -7.38 3.61 -28.50
CA THR A 228 -7.26 2.66 -27.36
C THR A 228 -7.50 1.22 -27.82
N ARG A 229 -7.28 0.23 -26.93
CA ARG A 229 -7.76 -1.17 -27.09
C ARG A 229 -8.87 -1.55 -26.11
N GLY A 230 -9.71 -0.57 -25.76
CA GLY A 230 -10.95 -0.76 -24.99
C GLY A 230 -10.96 -0.16 -23.58
N ASN A 231 -9.82 0.34 -23.10
CA ASN A 231 -9.69 1.05 -21.83
C ASN A 231 -8.61 2.14 -21.92
N TRP A 232 -8.47 2.97 -20.88
CA TRP A 232 -7.43 4.01 -20.86
C TRP A 232 -6.02 3.46 -20.63
N ASP A 233 -5.90 2.26 -20.05
CA ASP A 233 -4.60 1.63 -19.80
C ASP A 233 -3.98 1.00 -21.05
N THR A 234 -4.76 0.93 -22.13
CA THR A 234 -4.37 0.53 -23.48
C THR A 234 -4.40 1.71 -24.46
N VAL A 235 -4.24 2.95 -23.97
CA VAL A 235 -4.19 4.16 -24.81
C VAL A 235 -2.92 4.22 -25.65
N GLU A 236 -3.01 4.85 -26.82
CA GLU A 236 -1.85 5.20 -27.64
C GLU A 236 -0.86 6.13 -26.91
N LYS A 237 0.42 5.90 -27.19
CA LYS A 237 1.57 6.66 -26.69
C LYS A 237 2.51 7.05 -27.85
N ASP A 238 3.50 7.88 -27.55
CA ASP A 238 4.54 8.29 -28.49
C ASP A 238 5.53 7.13 -28.79
N GLU A 239 6.66 7.42 -29.46
CA GLU A 239 7.69 6.42 -29.76
C GLU A 239 8.61 6.06 -28.58
N ASN A 240 8.48 6.76 -27.45
CA ASN A 240 9.22 6.52 -26.20
C ASN A 240 8.36 5.86 -25.10
N GLY A 241 7.02 5.85 -25.28
CA GLY A 241 6.05 5.34 -24.31
C GLY A 241 5.36 6.45 -23.49
N GLU A 242 5.66 7.72 -23.77
CA GLU A 242 5.14 8.89 -23.07
C GLU A 242 3.74 9.29 -23.55
N GLU A 243 2.99 9.98 -22.69
CA GLU A 243 1.64 10.47 -23.02
C GLU A 243 1.69 11.53 -24.12
N ILE A 244 1.07 11.24 -25.27
CA ILE A 244 0.78 12.27 -26.28
C ILE A 244 -0.44 13.11 -25.88
N SER A 245 -0.48 14.36 -26.33
CA SER A 245 -1.70 15.19 -26.28
C SER A 245 -2.85 14.56 -27.10
N ASN A 246 -4.07 15.07 -26.90
CA ASN A 246 -5.21 14.71 -27.74
C ASN A 246 -4.93 15.05 -29.21
N ARG A 247 -5.24 14.13 -30.14
CA ARG A 247 -5.24 14.43 -31.57
C ARG A 247 -6.38 15.40 -31.86
N VAL A 248 -6.12 16.42 -32.67
CA VAL A 248 -7.12 17.42 -33.06
C VAL A 248 -7.36 17.33 -34.55
N LEU A 249 -8.63 17.33 -34.97
CA LEU A 249 -9.04 17.36 -36.37
C LEU A 249 -10.19 18.34 -36.58
N ILE A 250 -10.02 19.30 -37.48
CA ILE A 250 -11.09 20.19 -37.93
C ILE A 250 -11.73 19.59 -39.19
N VAL A 251 -13.06 19.54 -39.24
CA VAL A 251 -13.82 19.04 -40.40
C VAL A 251 -13.95 20.16 -41.43
N THR A 252 -13.42 19.96 -42.64
CA THR A 252 -13.30 21.01 -43.68
C THR A 252 -14.09 20.75 -44.97
N ASP A 253 -14.62 19.53 -45.13
CA ASP A 253 -15.27 19.04 -46.35
C ASP A 253 -16.39 18.05 -45.97
N THR A 254 -17.32 17.75 -46.88
CA THR A 254 -18.43 16.81 -46.58
C THR A 254 -18.00 15.34 -46.52
N GLU A 255 -16.86 14.99 -47.11
CA GLU A 255 -16.17 13.72 -46.87
C GLU A 255 -14.68 14.01 -46.66
N GLN A 256 -14.13 13.59 -45.51
CA GLN A 256 -12.75 13.85 -45.10
C GLN A 256 -12.08 12.58 -44.60
N LEU A 257 -10.88 12.28 -45.10
CA LEU A 257 -10.06 11.14 -44.67
C LEU A 257 -8.92 11.64 -43.77
N GLN A 258 -8.86 11.12 -42.55
CA GLN A 258 -7.75 11.28 -41.61
C GLN A 258 -6.94 9.97 -41.58
N ILE A 259 -5.62 10.07 -41.72
CA ILE A 259 -4.73 8.91 -41.64
C ILE A 259 -3.74 9.12 -40.49
N ASP A 260 -3.85 8.28 -39.47
CA ASP A 260 -3.03 8.33 -38.25
C ASP A 260 -2.02 7.18 -38.18
N LYS A 261 -1.03 7.33 -37.30
CA LYS A 261 -0.13 6.26 -36.87
C LYS A 261 -0.03 6.31 -35.34
N ILE A 262 -0.21 5.16 -34.70
CA ILE A 262 0.12 4.92 -33.29
C ILE A 262 1.59 4.47 -33.22
N ALA A 263 2.35 4.97 -32.25
CA ALA A 263 3.77 4.63 -32.11
C ALA A 263 4.01 3.54 -31.06
N SER A 264 3.35 3.63 -29.90
CA SER A 264 3.28 2.56 -28.89
C SER A 264 1.96 2.58 -28.12
N TRP A 265 1.78 1.69 -27.14
CA TRP A 265 0.62 1.65 -26.25
C TRP A 265 1.09 1.76 -24.79
N ARG A 266 0.26 2.27 -23.86
CA ARG A 266 0.67 2.44 -22.46
C ARG A 266 1.11 1.12 -21.78
N ASP A 267 0.46 0.02 -22.11
CA ASP A 267 0.69 -1.33 -21.57
C ASP A 267 1.54 -2.25 -22.46
N ILE A 268 1.94 -1.80 -23.67
CA ILE A 268 2.83 -2.56 -24.56
C ILE A 268 4.04 -1.68 -24.90
N PRO A 269 5.26 -2.06 -24.44
CA PRO A 269 6.47 -1.29 -24.67
C PRO A 269 6.64 -0.85 -26.13
N PRO A 270 7.22 0.35 -26.38
CA PRO A 270 7.50 0.82 -27.72
C PRO A 270 8.22 -0.23 -28.56
N GLN A 271 7.76 -0.42 -29.79
CA GLN A 271 8.44 -1.30 -30.73
C GLN A 271 9.80 -0.67 -31.07
N GLU A 272 10.90 -1.23 -30.55
CA GLU A 272 12.25 -0.86 -30.96
C GLU A 272 12.32 -0.82 -32.49
N THR A 273 12.87 0.26 -33.04
CA THR A 273 13.00 0.46 -34.50
C THR A 273 14.04 -0.51 -35.05
N SER A 274 13.60 -1.74 -35.30
CA SER A 274 14.47 -2.89 -35.52
C SER A 274 15.37 -2.71 -36.74
N ASN A 275 16.67 -2.57 -36.50
CA ASN A 275 17.71 -2.82 -37.51
C ASN A 275 18.79 -3.80 -37.01
N SER A 276 18.43 -4.63 -36.03
CA SER A 276 19.14 -5.85 -35.65
C SER A 276 18.12 -6.92 -35.24
N SER A 277 17.79 -7.84 -36.14
CA SER A 277 17.03 -9.07 -35.82
C SER A 277 17.96 -10.15 -35.21
N GLU A 278 18.86 -9.71 -34.35
CA GLU A 278 19.70 -10.52 -33.49
C GLU A 278 19.31 -10.11 -32.08
N THR A 279 18.81 -11.03 -31.24
CA THR A 279 18.75 -10.78 -29.79
C THR A 279 20.18 -10.51 -29.34
N PRO A 280 20.52 -9.30 -28.86
CA PRO A 280 21.89 -9.03 -28.47
C PRO A 280 22.22 -9.92 -27.27
N GLU A 281 23.38 -10.58 -27.31
CA GLU A 281 24.16 -10.62 -26.08
C GLU A 281 24.29 -9.16 -25.63
N VAL A 282 24.02 -8.87 -24.36
CA VAL A 282 24.38 -7.56 -23.79
C VAL A 282 25.91 -7.54 -23.69
N LYS A 283 26.54 -7.24 -24.83
CA LYS A 283 27.93 -6.78 -24.90
C LYS A 283 28.07 -5.70 -23.84
N ASN A 284 29.13 -5.80 -23.05
CA ASN A 284 29.44 -4.81 -22.01
C ASN A 284 29.20 -3.42 -22.59
N ILE A 285 28.30 -2.65 -21.93
CA ILE A 285 28.08 -1.25 -22.28
C ILE A 285 29.46 -0.60 -22.21
N SER A 286 29.93 -0.06 -23.33
CA SER A 286 31.31 0.43 -23.42
C SER A 286 31.54 1.53 -22.39
N ASP A 287 32.79 1.66 -21.94
CA ASP A 287 33.17 2.68 -20.96
C ASP A 287 32.71 4.08 -21.44
N GLU A 288 32.91 4.37 -22.74
CA GLU A 288 32.37 5.55 -23.44
C GLU A 288 30.84 5.70 -23.35
N ALA A 289 30.06 4.62 -23.42
CA ALA A 289 28.61 4.68 -23.30
C ALA A 289 28.14 4.85 -21.84
N ILE A 290 28.88 4.33 -20.85
CA ILE A 290 28.67 4.62 -19.43
C ILE A 290 29.04 6.08 -19.11
N GLU A 291 30.18 6.58 -19.59
CA GLU A 291 30.59 7.98 -19.47
C GLU A 291 29.54 8.93 -20.07
N ASN A 292 29.06 8.64 -21.29
CA ASN A 292 27.99 9.42 -21.93
C ASN A 292 26.68 9.36 -21.12
N PHE A 293 26.29 8.20 -20.60
CA PHE A 293 25.09 8.08 -19.74
C PHE A 293 25.23 8.91 -18.45
N LEU A 294 26.35 8.76 -17.72
CA LEU A 294 26.64 9.52 -16.50
C LEU A 294 26.70 11.03 -16.78
N SER A 295 27.23 11.46 -17.94
CA SER A 295 27.23 12.87 -18.34
C SER A 295 25.82 13.49 -18.50
N SER A 296 24.80 12.65 -18.70
CA SER A 296 23.40 13.10 -18.78
C SER A 296 22.73 13.31 -17.41
N ILE A 297 23.41 12.94 -16.32
CA ILE A 297 22.92 13.03 -14.94
C ILE A 297 23.39 14.36 -14.33
N PRO A 298 22.53 15.09 -13.59
CA PRO A 298 22.95 16.25 -12.81
C PRO A 298 24.11 15.89 -11.87
N LYS A 299 25.30 16.47 -12.13
CA LYS A 299 26.54 16.25 -11.38
C LYS A 299 26.40 16.51 -9.88
N GLY A 300 27.25 15.84 -9.08
CA GLY A 300 27.59 16.24 -7.71
C GLY A 300 28.33 17.59 -7.66
N ASP A 301 28.92 17.92 -6.50
CA ASP A 301 29.89 19.02 -6.36
C ASP A 301 31.31 18.43 -6.30
N GLU A 302 32.16 18.83 -7.25
CA GLU A 302 33.57 18.42 -7.37
C GLU A 302 34.46 18.99 -6.23
N ASN A 303 33.90 19.85 -5.38
CA ASN A 303 34.55 20.41 -4.18
C ASN A 303 34.12 19.70 -2.88
N LYS A 304 33.37 18.59 -2.96
CA LYS A 304 32.93 17.76 -1.83
C LYS A 304 33.49 16.34 -1.95
N GLU A 305 33.66 15.68 -0.82
CA GLU A 305 34.13 14.30 -0.77
C GLU A 305 33.05 13.34 -1.35
N PRO A 306 33.45 12.17 -1.92
CA PRO A 306 32.50 11.18 -2.42
C PRO A 306 31.55 10.67 -1.32
N LEU A 307 30.26 10.61 -1.64
CA LEU A 307 29.23 10.12 -0.72
C LEU A 307 29.32 8.61 -0.58
N LYS A 308 29.38 8.13 0.66
CA LYS A 308 29.40 6.69 0.92
C LYS A 308 28.00 6.11 0.75
N VAL A 309 27.86 5.00 0.05
CA VAL A 309 26.57 4.34 -0.17
C VAL A 309 26.69 2.86 0.19
N ALA A 310 25.98 2.46 1.24
CA ALA A 310 25.94 1.09 1.74
C ALA A 310 24.69 0.38 1.22
N ILE A 311 24.85 -0.47 0.21
CA ILE A 311 23.77 -1.27 -0.38
C ILE A 311 23.74 -2.63 0.30
N VAL A 312 22.57 -3.01 0.81
CA VAL A 312 22.37 -4.21 1.63
C VAL A 312 21.14 -4.99 1.14
N TRP A 313 21.39 -6.07 0.40
CA TRP A 313 20.36 -6.96 -0.12
C TRP A 313 20.03 -8.06 0.89
N HIS A 314 18.76 -8.31 1.16
CA HIS A 314 18.30 -9.33 2.11
C HIS A 314 17.64 -10.53 1.40
N HIS A 315 18.34 -11.66 1.35
CA HIS A 315 17.87 -12.91 0.73
C HIS A 315 17.19 -13.81 1.78
N HIS A 316 15.86 -13.93 1.70
CA HIS A 316 15.08 -14.64 2.71
C HIS A 316 13.92 -15.48 2.15
N GLN A 317 13.71 -16.66 2.74
CA GLN A 317 12.57 -17.52 2.44
C GLN A 317 12.06 -18.23 3.71
N PRO A 318 10.74 -18.22 3.97
CA PRO A 318 10.08 -18.97 5.05
C PRO A 318 10.44 -20.47 5.10
N SER A 319 10.22 -21.09 6.27
CA SER A 319 10.43 -22.54 6.44
C SER A 319 9.30 -23.39 5.84
N TYR A 320 9.28 -23.54 4.52
CA TYR A 320 8.30 -24.33 3.75
C TYR A 320 8.30 -25.83 4.05
N LYS A 321 9.26 -26.31 4.85
CA LYS A 321 9.35 -27.69 5.36
C LYS A 321 9.24 -27.73 6.88
N ILE A 322 8.60 -28.77 7.41
CA ILE A 322 8.71 -29.12 8.83
C ILE A 322 10.17 -29.54 9.11
N PRO A 323 10.84 -29.05 10.16
CA PRO A 323 12.21 -29.47 10.50
C PRO A 323 12.35 -31.00 10.64
N GLY A 324 13.27 -31.57 9.87
CA GLY A 324 13.47 -33.02 9.74
C GLY A 324 12.52 -33.76 8.77
N SER A 325 11.68 -33.05 8.02
CA SER A 325 10.96 -33.55 6.84
C SER A 325 11.86 -33.55 5.59
N LEU A 326 11.52 -34.38 4.59
CA LEU A 326 12.04 -34.26 3.22
C LEU A 326 11.14 -33.38 2.33
N ASN A 327 9.85 -33.29 2.66
CA ASN A 327 8.86 -32.62 1.83
C ASN A 327 8.72 -31.15 2.27
N ALA A 328 8.70 -30.26 1.29
CA ALA A 328 8.28 -28.86 1.40
C ALA A 328 6.94 -28.64 0.67
N GLU A 329 6.11 -27.73 1.18
CA GLU A 329 4.77 -27.47 0.63
C GLU A 329 4.78 -26.51 -0.57
N MET A 330 5.73 -25.57 -0.57
CA MET A 330 5.90 -24.50 -1.56
C MET A 330 7.30 -24.56 -2.22
N PRO A 331 7.49 -24.00 -3.42
CA PRO A 331 8.70 -24.18 -4.22
C PRO A 331 9.69 -23.00 -4.12
N TRP A 332 9.33 -21.91 -3.44
CA TRP A 332 9.96 -20.59 -3.61
C TRP A 332 11.48 -20.56 -3.33
N VAL A 333 11.97 -21.35 -2.36
CA VAL A 333 13.41 -21.60 -2.17
C VAL A 333 14.10 -22.12 -3.43
N ARG A 334 13.50 -23.09 -4.13
CA ARG A 334 14.05 -23.63 -5.39
C ARG A 334 13.86 -22.64 -6.55
N ALA A 335 12.79 -21.87 -6.54
CA ALA A 335 12.42 -20.92 -7.59
C ALA A 335 13.39 -19.71 -7.64
N HIS A 336 13.59 -18.99 -6.53
CA HIS A 336 14.54 -17.87 -6.49
C HIS A 336 16.00 -18.35 -6.54
N ALA A 337 16.31 -19.58 -6.09
CA ALA A 337 17.66 -20.16 -6.20
C ALA A 337 18.06 -20.61 -7.62
N ILE A 338 17.19 -20.49 -8.61
CA ILE A 338 17.54 -20.65 -10.04
C ILE A 338 17.35 -19.35 -10.84
N ASN A 339 16.92 -18.29 -10.16
CA ASN A 339 16.71 -16.97 -10.73
C ASN A 339 17.67 -15.93 -10.10
N ASP A 340 17.35 -15.45 -8.90
CA ASP A 340 17.88 -14.19 -8.36
C ASP A 340 19.15 -14.36 -7.54
N TYR A 341 19.19 -15.28 -6.58
CA TYR A 341 20.34 -15.45 -5.69
C TYR A 341 21.67 -15.71 -6.42
N PRO A 342 21.78 -16.66 -7.37
CA PRO A 342 23.03 -16.86 -8.11
C PRO A 342 23.32 -15.70 -9.07
N TYR A 343 22.28 -15.10 -9.67
CA TYR A 343 22.46 -14.05 -10.67
C TYR A 343 22.94 -12.73 -10.07
N MET A 344 22.52 -12.38 -8.85
CA MET A 344 23.05 -11.20 -8.15
C MET A 344 24.52 -11.34 -7.76
N ALA A 345 25.00 -12.55 -7.48
CA ALA A 345 26.43 -12.80 -7.34
C ALA A 345 27.16 -12.67 -8.69
N ASP A 346 26.61 -13.23 -9.76
CA ASP A 346 27.19 -13.09 -11.12
C ASP A 346 27.18 -11.64 -11.63
N LEU A 347 26.20 -10.82 -11.23
CA LEU A 347 26.14 -9.37 -11.50
C LEU A 347 27.26 -8.63 -10.80
N VAL A 348 27.47 -8.86 -9.50
CA VAL A 348 28.57 -8.26 -8.72
C VAL A 348 29.92 -8.74 -9.21
N ASP A 349 30.06 -10.00 -9.65
CA ASP A 349 31.34 -10.47 -10.17
C ASP A 349 31.74 -9.78 -11.49
N LYS A 350 30.76 -9.45 -12.34
CA LYS A 350 30.97 -8.92 -13.70
C LYS A 350 30.93 -7.38 -13.80
N TYR A 351 30.07 -6.73 -13.03
CA TYR A 351 29.70 -5.31 -13.24
C TYR A 351 29.99 -4.38 -12.06
N LEU A 352 30.30 -4.91 -10.86
CA LEU A 352 30.87 -4.10 -9.78
C LEU A 352 32.39 -3.97 -10.01
N THR A 353 32.82 -2.83 -10.56
CA THR A 353 34.23 -2.57 -10.89
C THR A 353 34.95 -1.70 -9.86
N SER A 354 34.21 -1.07 -8.95
CA SER A 354 34.74 -0.25 -7.85
C SER A 354 33.83 -0.37 -6.62
N GLY A 355 34.43 -0.31 -5.43
CA GLY A 355 33.73 -0.44 -4.15
C GLY A 355 33.19 -1.85 -3.85
N SER A 356 32.37 -1.93 -2.82
CA SER A 356 31.89 -3.17 -2.20
C SER A 356 30.41 -3.07 -1.82
N VAL A 357 29.66 -4.19 -1.79
CA VAL A 357 28.25 -4.22 -1.37
C VAL A 357 27.94 -5.35 -0.38
N THR A 358 26.88 -5.25 0.41
CA THR A 358 26.54 -6.24 1.43
C THR A 358 25.39 -7.15 1.00
N PHE A 359 25.53 -8.45 1.28
CA PHE A 359 24.44 -9.42 1.20
C PHE A 359 24.12 -9.98 2.58
N ASN A 360 22.86 -9.94 2.97
CA ASN A 360 22.34 -10.67 4.10
C ASN A 360 21.71 -11.98 3.59
N ILE A 361 22.15 -13.13 4.10
CA ILE A 361 21.59 -14.43 3.68
C ILE A 361 21.13 -15.19 4.93
N THR A 362 19.83 -15.49 4.97
CA THR A 362 19.20 -16.05 6.16
C THR A 362 19.57 -17.54 6.40
N PRO A 363 19.76 -18.00 7.65
CA PRO A 363 20.14 -19.39 7.94
C PRO A 363 19.08 -20.40 7.51
N VAL A 364 17.78 -20.03 7.55
CA VAL A 364 16.66 -20.86 7.08
C VAL A 364 16.65 -21.02 5.56
N LEU A 365 16.98 -19.98 4.78
CA LEU A 365 17.19 -20.11 3.33
C LEU A 365 18.37 -21.04 3.03
N LEU A 366 19.53 -20.79 3.65
CA LEU A 366 20.73 -21.64 3.50
C LEU A 366 20.47 -23.09 3.88
N MET A 367 19.71 -23.34 4.96
CA MET A 367 19.31 -24.69 5.37
C MET A 367 18.49 -25.40 4.28
N GLN A 368 17.46 -24.73 3.75
CA GLN A 368 16.58 -25.34 2.76
C GLN A 368 17.31 -25.54 1.42
N LEU A 369 18.10 -24.57 0.97
CA LEU A 369 18.95 -24.68 -0.21
C LEU A 369 19.93 -25.86 -0.10
N MET A 370 20.65 -25.97 1.02
CA MET A 370 21.58 -27.09 1.22
C MET A 370 20.85 -28.44 1.35
N ASP A 371 19.63 -28.48 1.86
CA ASP A 371 18.81 -29.70 1.80
C ASP A 371 18.42 -30.06 0.36
N TYR A 372 18.11 -29.10 -0.52
CA TYR A 372 17.90 -29.38 -1.96
C TYR A 372 19.19 -29.94 -2.59
N VAL A 373 20.31 -29.22 -2.49
CA VAL A 373 21.59 -29.63 -3.09
C VAL A 373 22.03 -31.03 -2.62
N ASN A 374 21.83 -31.35 -1.34
CA ASN A 374 22.13 -32.69 -0.79
C ASN A 374 21.03 -33.75 -1.04
N ASN A 375 20.04 -33.45 -1.90
CA ASN A 375 18.90 -34.34 -2.24
C ASN A 375 18.01 -34.75 -1.03
N ASN A 376 18.02 -33.94 0.03
CA ASN A 376 17.24 -34.06 1.27
C ASN A 376 15.99 -33.15 1.31
N ALA A 377 15.69 -32.41 0.24
CA ALA A 377 14.45 -31.66 0.07
C ALA A 377 13.81 -31.92 -1.31
N LYS A 378 12.47 -31.95 -1.33
CA LYS A 378 11.63 -31.81 -2.52
C LYS A 378 10.36 -31.03 -2.17
N ASP A 379 10.05 -30.03 -2.97
CA ASP A 379 8.73 -29.38 -2.95
C ASP A 379 7.68 -30.19 -3.72
N LYS A 380 6.43 -29.93 -3.36
CA LYS A 380 5.23 -30.46 -4.01
C LYS A 380 5.17 -30.20 -5.52
N TYR A 381 5.70 -29.08 -6.01
CA TYR A 381 5.67 -28.74 -7.44
C TYR A 381 6.67 -29.62 -8.20
N LEU A 382 7.87 -29.84 -7.66
CA LEU A 382 8.87 -30.76 -8.19
C LEU A 382 8.38 -32.22 -8.17
N GLU A 383 7.74 -32.65 -7.08
CA GLU A 383 7.11 -33.97 -7.00
C GLU A 383 6.08 -34.16 -8.12
N LEU A 384 5.12 -33.24 -8.23
CA LEU A 384 4.04 -33.35 -9.22
C LEU A 384 4.52 -33.14 -10.65
N SER A 385 5.58 -32.36 -10.88
CA SER A 385 6.28 -32.28 -12.17
C SER A 385 6.78 -33.66 -12.60
N LEU A 386 7.57 -34.31 -11.74
CA LEU A 386 8.17 -35.62 -12.01
C LEU A 386 7.16 -36.78 -12.00
N LYS A 387 5.94 -36.58 -11.48
CA LYS A 387 4.92 -37.64 -11.36
C LYS A 387 4.20 -37.93 -12.68
N ASP A 388 4.38 -39.14 -13.19
CA ASP A 388 3.79 -39.63 -14.46
C ASP A 388 2.26 -39.58 -14.51
N ASN A 389 1.58 -39.95 -13.43
CA ASN A 389 0.12 -40.02 -13.36
C ASN A 389 -0.40 -39.20 -12.19
N LEU A 390 -1.07 -38.09 -12.48
CA LEU A 390 -1.72 -37.22 -11.50
C LEU A 390 -3.11 -37.75 -11.16
N THR A 391 -3.44 -37.83 -9.87
CA THR A 391 -4.83 -37.96 -9.40
C THR A 391 -5.60 -36.67 -9.65
N ASP A 392 -6.94 -36.68 -9.62
CA ASP A 392 -7.72 -35.48 -9.98
C ASP A 392 -7.50 -34.30 -9.01
N LYS A 393 -7.19 -34.56 -7.73
CA LYS A 393 -6.76 -33.51 -6.79
C LYS A 393 -5.41 -32.89 -7.15
N GLU A 394 -4.50 -33.69 -7.71
CA GLU A 394 -3.17 -33.23 -8.14
C GLU A 394 -3.23 -32.54 -9.51
N LYS A 395 -4.18 -32.92 -10.38
CA LYS A 395 -4.51 -32.17 -11.60
C LYS A 395 -5.03 -30.78 -11.27
N GLU A 396 -5.98 -30.64 -10.34
CA GLU A 396 -6.43 -29.32 -9.91
C GLU A 396 -5.28 -28.51 -9.29
N PHE A 397 -4.45 -29.11 -8.43
CA PHE A 397 -3.28 -28.40 -7.89
C PHE A 397 -2.33 -27.92 -9.00
N VAL A 398 -1.97 -28.77 -9.98
CA VAL A 398 -1.12 -28.37 -11.12
C VAL A 398 -1.81 -27.33 -12.00
N LYS A 399 -3.11 -27.49 -12.28
CA LYS A 399 -3.90 -26.58 -13.13
C LYS A 399 -3.98 -25.17 -12.56
N TRP A 400 -4.04 -25.01 -11.24
CA TRP A 400 -4.09 -23.69 -10.62
C TRP A 400 -2.68 -23.14 -10.36
N HIS A 401 -1.83 -23.91 -9.68
CA HIS A 401 -0.56 -23.39 -9.14
C HIS A 401 0.63 -23.40 -10.11
N PHE A 402 0.61 -24.14 -11.23
CA PHE A 402 1.70 -24.05 -12.23
C PHE A 402 1.57 -22.81 -13.13
N PHE A 403 0.95 -21.75 -12.58
CA PHE A 403 0.87 -20.39 -13.11
C PHE A 403 1.19 -19.35 -12.01
N ASP A 404 1.66 -19.78 -10.83
CA ASP A 404 2.05 -18.91 -9.70
C ASP A 404 3.46 -18.31 -9.93
N ILE A 405 3.62 -17.62 -11.06
CA ILE A 405 4.81 -16.87 -11.53
C ILE A 405 4.29 -15.56 -12.15
N ASN A 406 5.06 -14.47 -12.14
CA ASN A 406 4.53 -13.19 -12.63
C ASN A 406 3.95 -13.30 -14.07
N PRO A 407 2.71 -12.81 -14.32
CA PRO A 407 2.05 -12.93 -15.62
C PRO A 407 2.87 -12.49 -16.84
N GLN A 408 3.83 -11.55 -16.72
CA GLN A 408 4.66 -11.15 -17.86
C GLN A 408 5.44 -12.32 -18.49
N PHE A 409 5.86 -13.31 -17.68
CA PHE A 409 6.57 -14.50 -18.16
C PHE A 409 5.63 -15.53 -18.82
N ILE A 410 4.34 -15.46 -18.51
CA ILE A 410 3.31 -16.30 -19.14
C ILE A 410 2.87 -15.67 -20.47
N ASP A 411 2.61 -14.35 -20.48
CA ASP A 411 2.10 -13.65 -21.66
C ASP A 411 3.11 -13.47 -22.79
N SER A 412 4.41 -13.50 -22.47
CA SER A 412 5.51 -13.52 -23.45
C SER A 412 5.67 -14.87 -24.19
N HIS A 413 5.07 -15.96 -23.70
CA HIS A 413 5.30 -17.32 -24.22
C HIS A 413 4.01 -17.97 -24.77
N PRO A 414 3.87 -18.15 -26.11
CA PRO A 414 2.62 -18.56 -26.74
C PRO A 414 1.96 -19.82 -26.18
N ARG A 415 2.72 -20.92 -25.96
CA ARG A 415 2.17 -22.14 -25.37
C ARG A 415 1.74 -21.96 -23.93
N TYR A 416 2.47 -21.16 -23.15
CA TYR A 416 2.16 -20.98 -21.73
C TYR A 416 0.87 -20.15 -21.55
N LYS A 417 0.72 -19.10 -22.35
CA LYS A 417 -0.54 -18.35 -22.50
C LYS A 417 -1.70 -19.22 -22.97
N GLU A 418 -1.50 -20.07 -24.00
CA GLU A 418 -2.51 -21.04 -24.48
C GLU A 418 -3.00 -21.97 -23.35
N LEU A 419 -2.10 -22.41 -22.47
CA LEU A 419 -2.42 -23.26 -21.32
C LEU A 419 -3.15 -22.47 -20.22
N ARG A 420 -2.80 -21.20 -19.97
CA ARG A 420 -3.53 -20.35 -19.02
C ARG A 420 -4.95 -20.08 -19.49
N GLU A 421 -5.13 -19.72 -20.76
CA GLU A 421 -6.46 -19.53 -21.34
C GLU A 421 -7.33 -20.79 -21.27
N LYS A 422 -6.75 -21.99 -21.47
CA LYS A 422 -7.44 -23.28 -21.28
C LYS A 422 -7.85 -23.51 -19.82
N ARG A 423 -7.04 -23.10 -18.84
CA ARG A 423 -7.40 -23.15 -17.41
C ARG A 423 -8.63 -22.27 -17.16
N ASP A 424 -8.58 -21.03 -17.63
CA ASP A 424 -9.57 -19.98 -17.35
C ASP A 424 -10.92 -20.28 -18.03
N LYS A 425 -10.89 -20.78 -19.28
CA LYS A 425 -12.08 -21.29 -20.01
C LYS A 425 -12.58 -22.65 -19.48
N ASN A 426 -11.94 -23.19 -18.45
CA ASN A 426 -12.21 -24.50 -17.83
C ASN A 426 -12.20 -25.68 -18.83
N GLU A 427 -11.32 -25.62 -19.83
CA GLU A 427 -11.17 -26.64 -20.86
C GLU A 427 -10.44 -27.90 -20.35
N LYS A 428 -10.54 -28.99 -21.12
CA LYS A 428 -9.93 -30.28 -20.77
C LYS A 428 -8.51 -30.39 -21.33
N PHE A 429 -7.53 -30.33 -20.43
CA PHE A 429 -6.12 -30.54 -20.73
C PHE A 429 -5.86 -31.98 -21.21
N THR A 430 -5.23 -32.12 -22.37
CA THR A 430 -4.72 -33.39 -22.89
C THR A 430 -3.45 -33.84 -22.15
N SER A 431 -3.02 -35.08 -22.35
CA SER A 431 -1.75 -35.59 -21.80
C SER A 431 -0.53 -34.76 -22.19
N GLN A 432 -0.56 -34.08 -23.35
CA GLN A 432 0.53 -33.19 -23.77
C GLN A 432 0.40 -31.80 -23.12
N ASP A 433 -0.80 -31.25 -22.97
CA ASP A 433 -1.01 -30.00 -22.20
C ASP A 433 -0.49 -30.13 -20.76
N TRP A 434 -0.70 -31.28 -20.11
CA TRP A 434 -0.14 -31.56 -18.77
C TRP A 434 1.38 -31.71 -18.75
N LEU A 435 2.02 -32.18 -19.82
CA LEU A 435 3.48 -32.32 -19.89
C LEU A 435 4.15 -30.99 -20.23
N ASP A 436 3.58 -30.25 -21.17
CA ASP A 436 4.04 -28.92 -21.55
C ASP A 436 3.95 -27.95 -20.36
N LEU A 437 2.81 -27.90 -19.65
CA LEU A 437 2.65 -27.06 -18.44
C LEU A 437 3.74 -27.32 -17.39
N LYS A 438 4.12 -28.59 -17.19
CA LYS A 438 5.19 -28.95 -16.25
C LYS A 438 6.58 -28.50 -16.72
N VAL A 439 6.81 -28.44 -18.03
CA VAL A 439 8.10 -28.00 -18.59
C VAL A 439 8.20 -26.48 -18.58
N VAL A 440 7.20 -25.76 -19.10
CA VAL A 440 7.21 -24.29 -19.12
C VAL A 440 7.32 -23.70 -17.71
N TRP A 441 6.59 -24.25 -16.73
CA TRP A 441 6.71 -23.87 -15.31
C TRP A 441 8.15 -23.99 -14.79
N ASN A 442 8.80 -25.14 -15.00
CA ASN A 442 10.17 -25.33 -14.49
C ASN A 442 11.24 -24.63 -15.34
N LEU A 443 10.95 -24.30 -16.60
CA LEU A 443 11.87 -23.64 -17.52
C LEU A 443 11.92 -22.13 -17.25
N TYR A 444 10.76 -21.46 -17.23
CA TYR A 444 10.70 -20.00 -17.15
C TYR A 444 10.97 -19.42 -15.76
N TRP A 445 11.07 -20.27 -14.72
CA TRP A 445 11.65 -19.88 -13.43
C TRP A 445 13.19 -19.79 -13.44
N ILE A 446 13.89 -20.36 -14.43
CA ILE A 446 15.35 -20.19 -14.56
C ILE A 446 15.63 -18.78 -15.13
N ASN A 447 16.60 -18.03 -14.57
CA ASN A 447 16.94 -16.71 -15.13
C ASN A 447 17.27 -16.83 -16.63
N ILE A 448 16.72 -15.92 -17.43
CA ILE A 448 16.85 -15.89 -18.89
C ILE A 448 18.31 -15.88 -19.37
N GLU A 449 19.25 -15.34 -18.59
CA GLU A 449 20.68 -15.35 -18.89
C GLU A 449 21.27 -16.77 -18.79
N TYR A 450 20.84 -17.57 -17.81
CA TYR A 450 21.23 -18.97 -17.71
C TYR A 450 20.60 -19.81 -18.83
N ILE A 451 19.33 -19.54 -19.19
CA ILE A 451 18.68 -20.16 -20.35
C ILE A 451 19.46 -19.86 -21.64
N ASN A 452 19.85 -18.60 -21.86
CA ASN A 452 20.61 -18.18 -23.04
C ASN A 452 22.04 -18.74 -23.07
N SER A 453 22.67 -18.95 -21.91
CA SER A 453 24.03 -19.51 -21.80
C SER A 453 24.13 -21.02 -22.05
N ASP A 454 23.03 -21.76 -21.94
CA ASP A 454 22.97 -23.22 -22.16
C ASP A 454 22.24 -23.49 -23.48
N GLU A 455 22.98 -23.94 -24.50
CA GLU A 455 22.46 -24.19 -25.86
C GLU A 455 21.16 -25.02 -25.88
N LYS A 456 21.00 -25.94 -24.92
CA LYS A 456 19.85 -26.84 -24.86
C LYS A 456 18.70 -26.25 -24.04
N LEU A 457 18.93 -25.45 -23.00
CA LEU A 457 17.85 -24.68 -22.38
C LEU A 457 17.28 -23.67 -23.39
N LYS A 458 18.15 -22.96 -24.12
CA LYS A 458 17.75 -22.06 -25.20
C LYS A 458 16.92 -22.77 -26.29
N ALA A 459 17.39 -23.92 -26.78
CA ALA A 459 16.63 -24.72 -27.74
C ALA A 459 15.31 -25.29 -27.19
N LEU A 460 15.15 -25.43 -25.87
CA LEU A 460 13.87 -25.79 -25.24
C LEU A 460 12.94 -24.57 -25.10
N MET A 461 13.46 -23.36 -24.90
CA MET A 461 12.67 -22.13 -24.95
C MET A 461 12.15 -21.86 -26.37
N GLU A 462 13.03 -21.95 -27.38
CA GLU A 462 12.69 -21.78 -28.80
C GLU A 462 11.71 -22.84 -29.34
N LYS A 463 11.58 -23.98 -28.65
CA LYS A 463 10.70 -25.10 -29.02
C LYS A 463 9.21 -24.83 -28.75
N ASP A 464 8.86 -23.97 -27.79
CA ASP A 464 7.49 -23.61 -27.33
C ASP A 464 6.59 -24.77 -26.81
N ARG A 465 6.57 -25.95 -27.45
CA ARG A 465 5.55 -27.00 -27.25
C ARG A 465 6.05 -28.41 -27.58
N ASP A 466 5.17 -29.41 -27.38
CA ASP A 466 5.45 -30.82 -27.66
C ASP A 466 6.68 -31.34 -26.89
N TYR A 467 6.79 -30.93 -25.62
CA TYR A 467 7.90 -31.27 -24.75
C TYR A 467 7.93 -32.75 -24.37
N THR A 468 9.14 -33.28 -24.15
CA THR A 468 9.38 -34.66 -23.74
C THR A 468 9.69 -34.78 -22.24
N LYS A 469 9.62 -36.00 -21.70
CA LYS A 469 10.06 -36.26 -20.32
C LYS A 469 11.57 -36.08 -20.13
N GLU A 470 12.39 -36.21 -21.18
CA GLU A 470 13.82 -35.93 -21.10
C GLU A 470 14.13 -34.42 -21.15
N ASP A 471 13.23 -33.63 -21.75
CA ASP A 471 13.27 -32.16 -21.70
C ASP A 471 13.03 -31.71 -20.25
N LEU A 472 11.95 -32.21 -19.62
CA LEU A 472 11.63 -31.92 -18.21
C LEU A 472 12.75 -32.31 -17.25
N LYS A 473 13.32 -33.52 -17.40
CA LYS A 473 14.46 -33.97 -16.61
C LYS A 473 15.68 -33.07 -16.79
N TYR A 474 15.91 -32.57 -18.01
CA TYR A 474 17.07 -31.72 -18.29
C TYR A 474 16.94 -30.35 -17.62
N VAL A 475 15.77 -29.70 -17.77
CA VAL A 475 15.45 -28.45 -17.08
C VAL A 475 15.66 -28.62 -15.57
N ILE A 476 15.09 -29.67 -14.97
CA ILE A 476 15.28 -29.97 -13.54
C ILE A 476 16.75 -30.23 -13.19
N SER A 477 17.54 -30.90 -14.06
CA SER A 477 18.96 -31.10 -13.80
C SER A 477 19.76 -29.79 -13.78
N LYS A 478 19.45 -28.84 -14.68
CA LYS A 478 20.05 -27.50 -14.71
C LYS A 478 19.66 -26.68 -13.48
N GLN A 479 18.44 -26.84 -12.96
CA GLN A 479 18.03 -26.22 -11.68
C GLN A 479 18.93 -26.69 -10.52
N TYR A 480 19.18 -28.00 -10.39
CA TYR A 480 20.07 -28.53 -9.35
C TYR A 480 21.54 -28.14 -9.54
N GLU A 481 21.99 -27.97 -10.79
CA GLU A 481 23.31 -27.43 -11.14
C GLU A 481 23.47 -25.99 -10.62
N ILE A 482 22.58 -25.08 -11.05
CA ILE A 482 22.60 -23.65 -10.66
C ILE A 482 22.48 -23.48 -9.13
N MET A 483 21.55 -24.18 -8.48
CA MET A 483 21.41 -24.13 -7.01
C MET A 483 22.68 -24.54 -6.26
N SER A 484 23.51 -25.43 -6.84
CA SER A 484 24.72 -25.92 -6.18
C SER A 484 25.87 -24.91 -6.17
N GLU A 485 25.87 -23.93 -7.09
CA GLU A 485 26.94 -22.93 -7.20
C GLU A 485 26.79 -21.75 -6.22
N ILE A 486 25.57 -21.46 -5.74
CA ILE A 486 25.25 -20.22 -4.98
C ILE A 486 26.23 -19.95 -3.85
N VAL A 487 26.46 -20.93 -2.98
CA VAL A 487 27.30 -20.77 -1.79
C VAL A 487 28.75 -20.47 -2.18
N ASP A 488 29.26 -21.14 -3.22
CA ASP A 488 30.64 -20.94 -3.69
C ASP A 488 30.80 -19.62 -4.46
N LYS A 489 29.79 -19.16 -5.21
CA LYS A 489 29.76 -17.80 -5.82
C LYS A 489 29.87 -16.71 -4.75
N TYR A 490 28.97 -16.73 -3.76
CA TYR A 490 29.00 -15.73 -2.68
C TYR A 490 30.28 -15.82 -1.85
N LYS A 491 30.75 -17.04 -1.55
CA LYS A 491 32.01 -17.23 -0.83
C LYS A 491 33.22 -16.67 -1.58
N LYS A 492 33.31 -16.90 -2.89
CA LYS A 492 34.35 -16.31 -3.77
C LYS A 492 34.38 -14.80 -3.61
N LEU A 493 33.23 -14.13 -3.77
CA LEU A 493 33.12 -12.67 -3.66
C LEU A 493 33.54 -12.16 -2.27
N TRP A 494 33.22 -12.88 -1.20
CA TRP A 494 33.60 -12.51 0.17
C TRP A 494 35.07 -12.84 0.50
N ASP A 495 35.69 -13.80 -0.19
CA ASP A 495 37.13 -14.07 -0.13
C ASP A 495 37.94 -13.08 -0.99
N GLU A 496 37.34 -12.51 -2.05
CA GLU A 496 37.90 -11.44 -2.90
C GLU A 496 37.69 -10.03 -2.33
N GLY A 497 36.81 -9.86 -1.35
CA GLY A 497 36.50 -8.57 -0.72
C GLY A 497 35.43 -7.73 -1.42
N LYS A 498 34.90 -8.18 -2.57
CA LYS A 498 33.81 -7.49 -3.31
C LYS A 498 32.50 -7.37 -2.52
N VAL A 499 32.30 -8.23 -1.51
CA VAL A 499 31.10 -8.20 -0.65
C VAL A 499 31.41 -8.44 0.82
N GLU A 500 30.63 -7.81 1.71
CA GLU A 500 30.42 -8.30 3.08
C GLU A 500 29.20 -9.24 3.08
N ILE A 501 29.26 -10.36 3.80
CA ILE A 501 28.08 -11.23 3.98
C ILE A 501 27.68 -11.28 5.45
N THR A 502 26.39 -11.04 5.70
CA THR A 502 25.77 -11.05 7.03
C THR A 502 24.65 -12.08 7.11
N THR A 503 24.06 -12.25 8.30
CA THR A 503 22.99 -13.23 8.53
C THR A 503 21.91 -12.70 9.49
N THR A 504 20.95 -13.56 9.85
CA THR A 504 19.81 -13.27 10.74
C THR A 504 19.73 -14.27 11.89
N PRO A 505 18.83 -14.08 12.87
CA PRO A 505 18.40 -15.16 13.74
C PRO A 505 17.79 -16.31 12.92
N TYR A 506 17.96 -17.56 13.38
CA TYR A 506 17.92 -18.76 12.53
C TYR A 506 16.69 -18.92 11.65
N TYR A 507 15.48 -18.87 12.23
CA TYR A 507 14.19 -19.03 11.54
C TYR A 507 13.45 -17.70 11.35
N HIS A 508 14.19 -16.59 11.27
CA HIS A 508 13.64 -15.25 11.03
C HIS A 508 12.55 -14.72 12.01
N PRO A 509 12.63 -14.95 13.33
CA PRO A 509 11.62 -14.46 14.29
C PRO A 509 11.68 -12.95 14.55
N ILE A 510 10.52 -12.35 14.85
CA ILE A 510 10.41 -11.00 15.42
C ILE A 510 10.98 -10.99 16.84
N LEU A 511 12.29 -10.74 16.97
CA LEU A 511 13.00 -10.78 18.25
C LEU A 511 12.35 -9.92 19.36
N PRO A 512 11.84 -8.69 19.11
CA PRO A 512 11.15 -7.91 20.14
C PRO A 512 9.92 -8.61 20.74
N LEU A 513 9.10 -9.27 19.90
CA LEU A 513 7.91 -9.98 20.36
C LEU A 513 8.27 -11.22 21.19
N LEU A 514 9.32 -11.98 20.81
CA LEU A 514 9.81 -13.08 21.64
C LEU A 514 10.28 -12.61 23.03
N VAL A 515 10.87 -11.42 23.14
CA VAL A 515 11.25 -10.82 24.42
C VAL A 515 10.02 -10.38 25.22
N ASP A 516 9.07 -9.68 24.60
CA ASP A 516 7.84 -9.20 25.25
C ASP A 516 6.96 -10.35 25.76
N MET A 517 6.90 -11.48 25.03
CA MET A 517 6.20 -12.71 25.45
C MET A 517 6.94 -13.48 26.56
N GLY A 518 8.11 -13.00 26.98
CA GLY A 518 8.91 -13.59 28.06
C GLY A 518 9.76 -14.78 27.63
N TRP A 519 10.12 -14.89 26.36
CA TRP A 519 10.94 -15.98 25.78
C TRP A 519 12.34 -15.49 25.29
N PRO A 520 13.09 -14.65 26.04
CA PRO A 520 14.36 -14.09 25.57
C PRO A 520 15.47 -15.15 25.39
N GLU A 521 15.34 -16.33 26.00
CA GLU A 521 16.28 -17.45 25.78
C GLU A 521 16.10 -18.08 24.39
N ASP A 522 14.89 -18.04 23.83
CA ASP A 522 14.59 -18.55 22.49
C ASP A 522 15.13 -17.55 21.45
N ALA A 523 14.95 -16.25 21.69
CA ALA A 523 15.58 -15.17 20.92
C ALA A 523 17.11 -15.27 20.86
N LYS A 524 17.78 -15.44 22.01
CA LYS A 524 19.24 -15.69 22.08
C LYS A 524 19.63 -16.97 21.33
N ALA A 525 18.87 -18.05 21.50
CA ALA A 525 19.14 -19.31 20.80
C ALA A 525 18.98 -19.19 19.28
N GLN A 526 18.03 -18.38 18.80
CA GLN A 526 17.83 -18.09 17.38
C GLN A 526 19.02 -17.29 16.80
N ILE A 527 19.46 -16.21 17.48
CA ILE A 527 20.66 -15.42 17.11
C ILE A 527 21.89 -16.33 17.01
N LYS A 528 22.21 -17.01 18.11
CA LYS A 528 23.39 -17.87 18.21
C LYS A 528 23.39 -19.01 17.19
N ARG A 529 22.28 -19.73 17.04
CA ARG A 529 22.16 -20.81 16.05
C ARG A 529 22.37 -20.29 14.63
N GLY A 530 21.86 -19.09 14.33
CA GLY A 530 22.02 -18.48 13.01
C GLY A 530 23.49 -18.28 12.67
N LEU A 531 24.24 -17.67 13.60
CA LEU A 531 25.69 -17.48 13.50
C LEU A 531 26.46 -18.81 13.42
N GLU A 532 26.15 -19.79 14.27
CA GLU A 532 26.79 -21.12 14.24
C GLU A 532 26.58 -21.83 12.88
N TYR A 533 25.38 -21.76 12.31
CA TYR A 533 25.06 -22.41 11.04
C TYR A 533 25.64 -21.68 9.84
N PHE A 534 25.51 -20.36 9.78
CA PHE A 534 26.12 -19.55 8.73
C PHE A 534 27.65 -19.73 8.71
N THR A 535 28.30 -19.70 9.88
CA THR A 535 29.75 -19.93 10.02
C THR A 535 30.16 -21.33 9.52
N LYS A 536 29.31 -22.34 9.74
CA LYS A 536 29.52 -23.70 9.22
C LYS A 536 29.44 -23.78 7.69
N ILE A 537 28.62 -22.95 7.04
CA ILE A 537 28.48 -22.93 5.58
C ILE A 537 29.64 -22.17 4.92
N PHE A 538 29.85 -20.90 5.27
CA PHE A 538 30.87 -20.08 4.60
C PHE A 538 32.29 -20.31 5.12
N GLY A 539 32.46 -20.69 6.39
CA GLY A 539 33.75 -20.84 7.07
C GLY A 539 34.25 -19.56 7.75
N LYS A 540 33.57 -18.44 7.55
CA LYS A 540 33.75 -17.15 8.23
C LYS A 540 32.53 -16.87 9.12
N LYS A 541 32.74 -16.21 10.26
CA LYS A 541 31.64 -15.67 11.08
C LYS A 541 31.34 -14.24 10.60
N PRO A 542 30.08 -13.85 10.41
CA PRO A 542 29.73 -12.48 10.04
C PRO A 542 29.80 -11.56 11.26
N GLU A 543 30.09 -10.29 11.02
CA GLU A 543 30.16 -9.27 12.09
C GLU A 543 28.93 -8.36 12.11
N GLY A 544 28.24 -8.20 10.99
CA GLY A 544 26.91 -7.62 10.91
C GLY A 544 25.77 -8.64 11.07
N MET A 545 24.61 -8.17 11.52
CA MET A 545 23.35 -8.92 11.50
C MET A 545 22.19 -8.05 11.03
N TRP A 546 21.32 -8.61 10.20
CA TRP A 546 19.99 -8.04 9.93
C TRP A 546 19.05 -8.59 11.03
N PRO A 547 18.48 -7.75 11.91
CA PRO A 547 17.35 -8.16 12.73
C PRO A 547 16.19 -8.48 11.78
N SER A 548 15.45 -9.57 12.01
CA SER A 548 14.33 -9.93 11.13
C SER A 548 13.32 -8.79 11.03
N GLU A 549 12.90 -8.45 9.81
CA GLU A 549 12.05 -7.27 9.52
C GLU A 549 12.66 -5.94 9.99
N GLN A 550 13.99 -5.89 10.13
CA GLN A 550 14.69 -4.81 10.82
C GLN A 550 14.13 -4.52 12.23
N ALA A 551 13.46 -5.52 12.84
CA ALA A 551 12.73 -5.39 14.09
C ALA A 551 13.67 -5.37 15.30
N VAL A 552 13.68 -4.25 16.01
CA VAL A 552 14.63 -3.93 17.07
C VAL A 552 13.91 -3.49 18.36
N SER A 553 14.65 -3.57 19.46
CA SER A 553 14.31 -2.96 20.74
C SER A 553 15.54 -2.92 21.65
N THR A 554 15.55 -2.00 22.62
CA THR A 554 16.69 -1.78 23.55
C THR A 554 17.18 -3.07 24.24
N PRO A 555 16.32 -4.00 24.71
CA PRO A 555 16.77 -5.27 25.31
C PRO A 555 17.57 -6.20 24.40
N LEU A 556 17.56 -6.00 23.08
CA LEU A 556 18.31 -6.84 22.14
C LEU A 556 19.78 -6.42 21.98
N VAL A 557 20.13 -5.17 22.30
CA VAL A 557 21.51 -4.64 22.15
C VAL A 557 22.56 -5.49 22.90
N PRO A 558 22.34 -5.90 24.16
CA PRO A 558 23.26 -6.82 24.83
C PRO A 558 23.30 -8.22 24.18
N MET A 559 22.18 -8.70 23.61
CA MET A 559 22.11 -10.04 23.00
C MET A 559 22.94 -10.11 21.70
N PHE A 560 22.82 -9.11 20.83
CA PHE A 560 23.66 -9.00 19.64
C PHE A 560 25.15 -8.90 20.01
N ALA A 561 25.50 -8.05 20.98
CA ALA A 561 26.88 -7.84 21.41
C ALA A 561 27.50 -9.04 22.16
N ASP A 562 26.72 -9.83 22.90
CA ASP A 562 27.19 -11.05 23.58
C ASP A 562 27.56 -12.16 22.59
N ASP A 563 26.78 -12.34 21.52
CA ASP A 563 27.14 -13.22 20.41
C ASP A 563 28.09 -12.52 19.41
N GLY A 564 28.62 -11.34 19.73
CA GLY A 564 29.73 -10.68 19.03
C GLY A 564 29.38 -10.10 17.66
N ILE A 565 28.15 -9.58 17.50
CA ILE A 565 27.77 -8.69 16.40
C ILE A 565 28.33 -7.30 16.67
N LYS A 566 28.99 -6.70 15.68
CA LYS A 566 29.46 -5.30 15.70
C LYS A 566 28.36 -4.33 15.27
N TRP A 567 27.58 -4.68 14.25
CA TRP A 567 26.62 -3.77 13.62
C TRP A 567 25.28 -4.42 13.23
N ILE A 568 24.21 -3.60 13.21
CA ILE A 568 22.88 -3.95 12.71
C ILE A 568 22.28 -2.81 11.85
N ILE A 569 21.20 -3.07 11.13
CA ILE A 569 20.42 -2.06 10.39
C ILE A 569 19.00 -1.98 10.95
N THR A 570 18.42 -0.78 10.95
CA THR A 570 16.97 -0.58 11.08
C THR A 570 16.48 0.65 10.29
N ASP A 571 15.19 1.00 10.34
CA ASP A 571 14.63 2.11 9.55
C ASP A 571 14.74 3.49 10.24
N LYS A 572 14.78 4.56 9.44
CA LYS A 572 14.82 5.96 9.93
C LYS A 572 13.70 6.31 10.90
N GLN A 573 12.54 5.65 10.83
CA GLN A 573 11.45 5.84 11.80
C GLN A 573 11.85 5.41 13.22
N ILE A 574 12.79 4.47 13.37
CA ILE A 574 13.34 4.08 14.68
C ILE A 574 14.33 5.13 15.19
N LEU A 575 15.12 5.75 14.30
CA LEU A 575 15.98 6.90 14.63
C LEU A 575 15.14 8.10 15.08
N GLN A 576 14.02 8.37 14.39
CA GLN A 576 13.06 9.41 14.76
C GLN A 576 12.42 9.13 16.13
N LYS A 577 11.99 7.88 16.39
CA LYS A 577 11.49 7.45 17.71
C LYS A 577 12.56 7.50 18.82
N ALA A 578 13.84 7.61 18.48
CA ALA A 578 14.92 7.82 19.45
C ALA A 578 15.11 9.30 19.85
N GLY A 579 14.35 10.23 19.22
CA GLY A 579 14.42 11.67 19.47
C GLY A 579 15.35 12.45 18.56
N ILE A 580 15.81 11.84 17.45
CA ILE A 580 16.71 12.46 16.47
C ILE A 580 15.90 13.12 15.34
N ASN A 581 16.35 14.28 14.86
CA ASN A 581 15.68 14.98 13.76
C ASN A 581 16.08 14.38 12.41
N THR A 582 15.35 13.38 11.93
CA THR A 582 15.55 12.78 10.61
C THR A 582 15.21 13.69 9.43
N GLY A 583 14.68 14.91 9.69
CA GLY A 583 14.58 15.99 8.70
C GLY A 583 15.89 16.74 8.48
N ASP A 584 16.93 16.51 9.29
CA ASP A 584 18.30 16.96 9.04
C ASP A 584 19.10 15.82 8.35
N PRO A 585 19.51 15.99 7.08
CA PRO A 585 20.32 15.01 6.36
C PRO A 585 21.61 14.61 7.08
N LYS A 586 22.23 15.50 7.87
CA LYS A 586 23.46 15.22 8.63
C LYS A 586 23.22 14.47 9.94
N GLN A 587 21.95 14.26 10.32
CA GLN A 587 21.55 13.33 11.37
C GLN A 587 21.04 12.00 10.79
N LEU A 588 20.42 12.00 9.61
CA LEU A 588 19.95 10.77 8.97
C LEU A 588 21.09 9.92 8.37
N TYR A 589 21.99 10.53 7.59
CA TYR A 589 22.97 9.80 6.78
C TYR A 589 24.27 9.50 7.54
N LYS A 590 24.15 8.90 8.72
CA LYS A 590 25.25 8.35 9.52
C LYS A 590 24.79 7.26 10.49
N PRO A 591 25.64 6.29 10.84
CA PRO A 591 25.31 5.29 11.86
C PRO A 591 25.50 5.85 13.27
N TYR A 592 24.81 5.25 14.24
CA TYR A 592 24.90 5.60 15.66
C TYR A 592 25.30 4.38 16.50
N LYS A 593 26.03 4.61 17.58
CA LYS A 593 26.37 3.57 18.56
C LYS A 593 25.32 3.52 19.67
N VAL A 594 24.61 2.41 19.82
CA VAL A 594 23.71 2.19 20.96
C VAL A 594 24.47 1.44 22.05
N THR A 595 24.43 1.92 23.30
CA THR A 595 25.08 1.28 24.45
C THR A 595 24.07 0.95 25.55
N VAL A 596 23.97 -0.34 25.93
CA VAL A 596 23.06 -0.88 26.96
C VAL A 596 23.84 -1.84 27.86
N ASP A 597 23.74 -1.72 29.19
CA ASP A 597 24.45 -2.57 30.17
C ASP A 597 25.98 -2.71 29.94
N GLY A 598 26.61 -1.68 29.36
CA GLY A 598 28.04 -1.69 29.00
C GLY A 598 28.39 -2.53 27.76
N LYS A 599 27.37 -2.97 27.02
CA LYS A 599 27.45 -3.62 25.70
C LYS A 599 27.03 -2.61 24.63
N SER A 600 27.66 -2.63 23.47
CA SER A 600 27.32 -1.69 22.39
C SER A 600 27.28 -2.34 21.01
N VAL A 601 26.37 -1.86 20.18
CA VAL A 601 26.25 -2.22 18.75
C VAL A 601 26.14 -0.93 17.94
N ILE A 602 26.69 -0.92 16.72
CA ILE A 602 26.53 0.17 15.76
C ILE A 602 25.26 -0.07 14.95
N VAL A 603 24.45 0.95 14.75
CA VAL A 603 23.16 0.89 14.05
C VAL A 603 23.20 1.82 12.85
N PHE A 604 23.05 1.25 11.67
CA PHE A 604 22.83 1.98 10.42
C PHE A 604 21.33 2.16 10.20
N PHE A 605 20.94 3.28 9.57
CA PHE A 605 19.54 3.64 9.36
C PHE A 605 19.20 3.70 7.87
N ARG A 606 18.28 2.83 7.45
CA ARG A 606 17.75 2.72 6.08
C ARG A 606 17.16 4.06 5.62
N ASP A 607 17.55 4.52 4.44
CA ASP A 607 16.72 5.46 3.70
C ASP A 607 15.52 4.70 3.12
N THR A 608 14.37 4.89 3.76
CA THR A 608 13.10 4.29 3.36
C THR A 608 12.76 4.59 1.90
N ASP A 609 12.86 5.84 1.44
CA ASP A 609 12.35 6.22 0.11
C ASP A 609 13.29 5.80 -1.01
N LEU A 610 14.61 5.97 -0.84
CA LEU A 610 15.58 5.50 -1.84
C LEU A 610 15.59 3.96 -1.95
N SER A 611 15.30 3.24 -0.86
CA SER A 611 15.13 1.79 -0.90
C SER A 611 13.79 1.40 -1.55
N ASP A 612 12.68 2.03 -1.15
CA ASP A 612 11.33 1.75 -1.69
C ASP A 612 11.19 2.13 -3.17
N ARG A 613 11.99 3.09 -3.68
CA ARG A 613 12.07 3.38 -5.11
C ARG A 613 12.50 2.16 -5.92
N ILE A 614 13.55 1.45 -5.47
CA ILE A 614 14.02 0.22 -6.11
C ILE A 614 13.01 -0.93 -5.90
N GLY A 615 12.45 -1.06 -4.69
CA GLY A 615 11.49 -2.12 -4.39
C GLY A 615 10.19 -2.04 -5.19
N PHE A 616 9.62 -0.83 -5.34
CA PHE A 616 8.20 -0.67 -5.69
C PHE A 616 7.88 0.38 -6.78
N LYS A 617 8.81 1.29 -7.13
CA LYS A 617 8.51 2.42 -8.03
C LYS A 617 9.18 2.27 -9.41
N TYR A 618 10.48 1.99 -9.43
CA TYR A 618 11.34 1.98 -10.63
C TYR A 618 11.02 0.87 -11.65
N SER A 619 10.26 -0.15 -11.27
CA SER A 619 9.72 -1.16 -12.21
C SER A 619 8.84 -0.54 -13.31
N ASN A 620 8.22 0.61 -13.04
CA ASN A 620 7.36 1.35 -13.98
C ASN A 620 8.12 2.40 -14.83
N MET A 621 9.46 2.35 -14.84
CA MET A 621 10.32 3.31 -15.54
C MET A 621 11.31 2.62 -16.48
N SER A 622 11.85 3.35 -17.46
CA SER A 622 13.05 2.88 -18.16
C SER A 622 14.23 2.77 -17.18
N LYS A 623 15.10 1.79 -17.40
CA LYS A 623 16.30 1.55 -16.57
C LYS A 623 17.20 2.79 -16.50
N GLU A 624 17.32 3.52 -17.61
CA GLU A 624 18.06 4.78 -17.71
C GLU A 624 17.45 5.86 -16.80
N ASN A 625 16.13 6.07 -16.85
CA ASN A 625 15.46 7.10 -16.04
C ASN A 625 15.45 6.75 -14.54
N ALA A 626 15.25 5.47 -14.21
CA ALA A 626 15.31 4.99 -12.82
C ALA A 626 16.69 5.23 -12.18
N ILE A 627 17.77 4.88 -12.90
CA ILE A 627 19.14 5.05 -12.40
C ILE A 627 19.53 6.54 -12.39
N LYS A 628 19.06 7.32 -13.36
CA LYS A 628 19.25 8.77 -13.39
C LYS A 628 18.58 9.48 -12.22
N ASP A 629 17.36 9.11 -11.83
CA ASP A 629 16.71 9.63 -10.62
C ASP A 629 17.48 9.22 -9.35
N PHE A 630 17.87 7.95 -9.23
CA PHE A 630 18.61 7.42 -8.08
C PHE A 630 19.94 8.17 -7.86
N LEU A 631 20.77 8.27 -8.89
CA LEU A 631 22.04 9.02 -8.83
C LEU A 631 21.80 10.53 -8.63
N SER A 632 20.77 11.12 -9.25
CA SER A 632 20.39 12.52 -9.01
C SER A 632 20.00 12.79 -7.55
N ALA A 633 19.40 11.82 -6.85
CA ALA A 633 19.09 11.93 -5.43
C ALA A 633 20.37 11.82 -4.57
N LEU A 634 21.23 10.84 -4.86
CA LEU A 634 22.52 10.70 -4.18
C LEU A 634 23.42 11.93 -4.39
N HIS A 635 23.45 12.53 -5.58
CA HIS A 635 24.22 13.76 -5.86
C HIS A 635 23.69 15.00 -5.13
N LYS A 636 22.39 15.03 -4.78
CA LYS A 636 21.85 16.07 -3.88
C LYS A 636 22.34 15.88 -2.44
N ILE A 637 22.53 14.65 -2.00
CA ILE A 637 23.06 14.33 -0.67
C ILE A 637 24.58 14.59 -0.62
N GLN A 638 25.33 14.20 -1.66
CA GLN A 638 26.78 14.40 -1.77
C GLN A 638 27.20 15.87 -1.65
N LYS A 639 26.36 16.81 -2.11
CA LYS A 639 26.60 18.26 -2.00
C LYS A 639 26.67 18.78 -0.56
N MET A 640 26.24 17.97 0.42
CA MET A 640 26.35 18.27 1.87
C MET A 640 27.53 17.57 2.55
N ASN A 641 28.25 16.69 1.84
CA ASN A 641 29.31 15.82 2.37
C ASN A 641 30.66 16.54 2.49
N ASP A 642 30.75 17.50 3.41
CA ASP A 642 31.91 18.40 3.56
C ASP A 642 33.23 17.70 3.95
N VAL A 643 33.18 16.53 4.58
CA VAL A 643 34.36 15.83 5.13
C VAL A 643 34.37 14.31 4.86
N GLY A 644 33.47 13.82 4.01
CA GLY A 644 33.45 12.41 3.59
C GLY A 644 32.80 11.43 4.58
N ASP A 645 32.12 11.90 5.63
CA ASP A 645 31.54 11.09 6.71
C ASP A 645 30.01 10.91 6.62
N MET A 646 29.40 11.28 5.49
CA MET A 646 28.00 10.94 5.20
C MET A 646 27.90 9.56 4.52
N VAL A 647 27.00 8.71 5.02
CA VAL A 647 26.67 7.40 4.45
C VAL A 647 25.16 7.19 4.30
N VAL A 648 24.72 6.89 3.07
CA VAL A 648 23.34 6.49 2.78
C VAL A 648 23.23 4.97 2.87
N THR A 649 22.31 4.46 3.69
CA THR A 649 22.05 3.01 3.80
C THR A 649 20.83 2.64 2.95
N ILE A 650 21.06 1.87 1.89
CA ILE A 650 20.02 1.34 1.00
C ILE A 650 19.81 -0.13 1.38
N ALA A 651 18.65 -0.47 1.94
CA ALA A 651 18.41 -1.78 2.55
C ALA A 651 17.03 -2.31 2.19
N LEU A 652 16.97 -3.46 1.52
CA LEU A 652 15.75 -4.06 0.98
C LEU A 652 15.95 -5.54 0.63
N ASP A 653 14.84 -6.23 0.37
CA ASP A 653 14.84 -7.64 -0.07
C ASP A 653 15.60 -7.82 -1.38
N GLY A 654 16.24 -8.98 -1.52
CA GLY A 654 17.10 -9.29 -2.67
C GLY A 654 16.40 -10.03 -3.81
N GLU A 655 15.15 -10.45 -3.65
CA GLU A 655 14.39 -11.22 -4.66
C GLU A 655 13.11 -10.52 -5.13
N ASN A 656 12.37 -9.85 -4.25
CA ASN A 656 10.95 -9.52 -4.45
C ASN A 656 10.66 -8.56 -5.62
N ALA A 657 11.56 -7.62 -5.92
CA ALA A 657 11.28 -6.56 -6.91
C ALA A 657 11.34 -7.02 -8.37
N TRP A 658 12.19 -8.01 -8.69
CA TRP A 658 12.70 -8.18 -10.05
C TRP A 658 11.68 -8.69 -11.06
N GLU A 659 10.74 -9.54 -10.61
CA GLU A 659 9.69 -10.08 -11.47
C GLU A 659 8.71 -9.02 -11.98
N HIS A 660 8.72 -7.81 -11.40
CA HIS A 660 7.91 -6.67 -11.85
C HIS A 660 8.63 -5.76 -12.85
N TYR A 661 9.95 -5.88 -13.00
CA TYR A 661 10.71 -5.10 -13.98
C TYR A 661 10.69 -5.80 -15.36
N PRO A 662 10.79 -5.05 -16.47
CA PRO A 662 11.11 -5.61 -17.77
C PRO A 662 12.38 -6.47 -17.73
N ASN A 663 12.37 -7.60 -18.45
CA ASN A 663 13.48 -8.56 -18.51
C ASN A 663 13.97 -9.06 -17.13
N ASN A 664 13.04 -9.32 -16.19
CA ASN A 664 13.31 -9.65 -14.78
C ASN A 664 14.31 -8.67 -14.12
N GLY A 665 14.27 -7.39 -14.47
CA GLY A 665 15.19 -6.36 -13.96
C GLY A 665 16.66 -6.60 -14.28
N ASN A 666 17.00 -7.55 -15.16
CA ASN A 666 18.40 -7.89 -15.46
C ASN A 666 19.16 -6.68 -16.01
N ASP A 667 18.56 -5.92 -16.94
CA ASP A 667 19.24 -4.78 -17.58
C ASP A 667 19.31 -3.54 -16.68
N PHE A 668 18.32 -3.35 -15.78
CA PHE A 668 18.43 -2.37 -14.69
C PHE A 668 19.60 -2.74 -13.77
N ARG A 669 19.67 -3.99 -13.29
CA ARG A 669 20.73 -4.44 -12.37
C ARG A 669 22.14 -4.35 -12.98
N LYS A 670 22.31 -4.62 -14.29
CA LYS A 670 23.57 -4.40 -15.02
C LYS A 670 23.99 -2.93 -14.99
N LEU A 671 23.13 -2.04 -15.51
CA LEU A 671 23.44 -0.61 -15.62
C LEU A 671 23.59 0.05 -14.24
N PHE A 672 22.87 -0.43 -13.22
CA PHE A 672 22.95 0.05 -11.83
C PHE A 672 24.36 -0.15 -11.25
N TYR A 673 24.91 -1.37 -11.33
CA TYR A 673 26.28 -1.63 -10.88
C TYR A 673 27.33 -0.92 -11.73
N GLN A 674 27.17 -0.88 -13.06
CA GLN A 674 28.10 -0.16 -13.93
C GLN A 674 28.13 1.35 -13.66
N ALA A 675 26.96 1.99 -13.48
CA ALA A 675 26.88 3.42 -13.20
C ALA A 675 27.45 3.75 -11.82
N LEU A 676 27.06 3.03 -10.76
CA LEU A 676 27.57 3.25 -9.40
C LEU A 676 29.09 2.97 -9.28
N SER A 677 29.66 2.07 -10.08
CA SER A 677 31.10 1.79 -10.06
C SER A 677 31.95 2.85 -10.77
N ASN A 678 31.34 3.71 -11.59
CA ASN A 678 32.04 4.69 -12.44
C ASN A 678 31.64 6.14 -12.15
N ASP A 679 30.67 6.39 -11.27
CA ASP A 679 30.31 7.75 -10.86
C ASP A 679 31.35 8.32 -9.86
N PRO A 680 32.01 9.46 -10.16
CA PRO A 680 33.08 10.00 -9.32
C PRO A 680 32.59 10.68 -8.04
N TYR A 681 31.28 10.88 -7.87
CA TYR A 681 30.68 11.49 -6.68
C TYR A 681 30.27 10.45 -5.62
N ILE A 682 30.27 9.16 -5.95
CA ILE A 682 29.75 8.07 -5.11
C ILE A 682 30.85 7.06 -4.80
N GLU A 683 30.82 6.48 -3.59
CA GLU A 683 31.68 5.37 -3.21
C GLU A 683 30.84 4.25 -2.55
N LEU A 684 30.79 3.08 -3.20
CA LEU A 684 30.12 1.91 -2.64
C LEU A 684 30.98 1.28 -1.54
N VAL A 685 30.42 1.19 -0.33
CA VAL A 685 31.11 0.61 0.85
C VAL A 685 30.17 -0.34 1.59
N THR A 686 30.73 -1.36 2.23
CA THR A 686 29.99 -2.15 3.21
C THR A 686 29.94 -1.43 4.57
N PRO A 687 28.93 -1.69 5.42
CA PRO A 687 28.90 -1.17 6.78
C PRO A 687 30.12 -1.58 7.61
N GLY A 688 30.70 -2.76 7.35
CA GLY A 688 31.97 -3.20 7.91
C GLY A 688 33.15 -2.29 7.55
N GLU A 689 33.40 -2.07 6.26
CA GLU A 689 34.48 -1.16 5.78
C GLU A 689 34.28 0.27 6.29
N TYR A 690 33.04 0.75 6.35
CA TYR A 690 32.72 2.05 6.93
C TYR A 690 33.10 2.14 8.42
N ILE A 691 32.82 1.11 9.22
CA ILE A 691 33.23 1.07 10.65
C ILE A 691 34.75 0.99 10.81
N GLU A 692 35.47 0.35 9.88
CA GLU A 692 36.94 0.31 9.93
C GLU A 692 37.59 1.64 9.50
N SER A 693 36.91 2.43 8.66
CA SER A 693 37.38 3.75 8.22
C SER A 693 36.95 4.93 9.11
N TYR A 694 35.80 4.85 9.79
CA TYR A 694 35.19 5.97 10.52
C TYR A 694 34.97 5.66 12.01
N ASP A 695 35.48 6.54 12.88
CA ASP A 695 35.41 6.42 14.34
C ASP A 695 34.06 6.95 14.87
N ILE A 696 33.07 6.05 14.93
CA ILE A 696 31.65 6.34 15.22
C ILE A 696 31.43 6.77 16.68
N LYS A 697 31.22 8.08 16.87
CA LYS A 697 31.11 8.73 18.21
C LYS A 697 29.70 9.12 18.63
N ASP A 698 28.76 9.26 17.70
CA ASP A 698 27.37 9.58 18.03
C ASP A 698 26.72 8.41 18.77
N GLU A 699 26.22 8.66 19.98
CA GLU A 699 25.57 7.62 20.79
C GLU A 699 24.06 7.86 20.93
N LEU A 700 23.28 6.78 20.89
CA LEU A 700 21.86 6.78 21.26
C LEU A 700 21.69 6.13 22.63
N THR A 701 20.88 6.77 23.49
CA THR A 701 20.57 6.30 24.85
C THR A 701 19.62 5.11 24.89
N GLN A 702 18.88 4.88 23.81
CA GLN A 702 17.95 3.77 23.63
C GLN A 702 17.84 3.40 22.15
N LEU A 703 17.42 2.16 21.90
CA LEU A 703 16.91 1.70 20.60
C LEU A 703 15.41 1.44 20.76
N PRO A 704 14.53 2.31 20.22
CA PRO A 704 13.08 2.16 20.33
C PRO A 704 12.58 0.82 19.77
N LYS A 705 11.37 0.42 20.19
CA LYS A 705 10.73 -0.80 19.67
C LYS A 705 10.00 -0.50 18.36
N GLY A 706 10.30 -1.27 17.31
CA GLY A 706 9.67 -1.19 16.00
C GLY A 706 10.45 -1.96 14.93
N SER A 707 9.98 -1.88 13.69
CA SER A 707 10.51 -2.54 12.48
C SER A 707 10.69 -1.53 11.33
N TRP A 708 11.05 -2.01 10.14
CA TRP A 708 10.95 -1.19 8.92
C TRP A 708 9.52 -0.81 8.48
N VAL A 709 8.49 -1.58 8.88
CA VAL A 709 7.10 -1.33 8.50
C VAL A 709 6.45 -0.33 9.47
N GLY A 710 6.28 0.91 9.00
CA GLY A 710 5.67 2.01 9.77
C GLY A 710 6.39 2.35 11.10
N GLY A 711 7.66 1.95 11.23
CA GLY A 711 8.39 2.03 12.51
C GLY A 711 7.74 1.22 13.64
N SER A 712 6.88 0.25 13.33
CA SER A 712 5.92 -0.38 14.26
C SER A 712 6.16 -1.89 14.37
N LEU A 713 5.29 -2.64 15.06
CA LEU A 713 5.28 -4.12 15.00
C LEU A 713 3.89 -4.67 14.61
N ASP A 714 3.03 -3.79 14.09
CA ASP A 714 1.59 -4.02 14.01
C ASP A 714 1.21 -5.02 12.90
N THR A 715 2.09 -5.23 11.91
CA THR A 715 2.02 -6.25 10.83
C THR A 715 2.48 -7.65 11.26
N TRP A 716 2.79 -7.85 12.55
CA TRP A 716 2.91 -9.18 13.15
C TRP A 716 2.21 -9.28 14.52
N TYR A 717 1.54 -8.21 15.00
CA TYR A 717 0.89 -8.16 16.29
C TYR A 717 -0.09 -6.97 16.46
N GLY A 718 -1.37 -7.19 16.20
CA GLY A 718 -2.45 -6.27 16.57
C GLY A 718 -3.86 -6.79 16.30
N GLU A 719 -4.05 -7.53 15.22
CA GLU A 719 -5.32 -8.06 14.73
C GLU A 719 -5.70 -9.43 15.31
N LYS A 720 -6.96 -9.86 15.09
CA LYS A 720 -7.51 -11.14 15.57
C LYS A 720 -6.67 -12.35 15.13
N GLU A 721 -6.38 -12.45 13.83
CA GLU A 721 -5.72 -13.61 13.22
C GLU A 721 -4.30 -13.80 13.77
N GLU A 722 -3.53 -12.72 13.88
CA GLU A 722 -2.16 -12.70 14.43
C GLU A 722 -2.16 -13.07 15.92
N ASN A 723 -3.04 -12.43 16.71
CA ASN A 723 -3.17 -12.71 18.15
C ASN A 723 -3.58 -14.18 18.38
N GLU A 724 -4.53 -14.71 17.60
CA GLU A 724 -4.84 -16.14 17.61
C GLU A 724 -3.61 -16.97 17.22
N GLY A 725 -2.84 -16.57 16.20
CA GLY A 725 -1.56 -17.18 15.84
C GLY A 725 -0.60 -17.30 17.02
N TRP A 726 -0.33 -16.18 17.70
CA TRP A 726 0.58 -16.14 18.86
C TRP A 726 0.04 -16.92 20.06
N GLU A 727 -1.28 -16.89 20.32
CA GLU A 727 -1.89 -17.76 21.33
C GLU A 727 -1.72 -19.25 20.99
N ARG A 728 -1.97 -19.65 19.73
CA ARG A 728 -1.81 -21.02 19.23
C ARG A 728 -0.34 -21.49 19.42
N LEU A 729 0.63 -20.63 19.11
CA LEU A 729 2.07 -20.88 19.34
C LEU A 729 2.41 -20.98 20.83
N ALA A 730 1.99 -20.02 21.65
CA ALA A 730 2.24 -19.98 23.09
C ALA A 730 1.69 -21.23 23.81
N GLN A 731 0.52 -21.72 23.39
CA GLN A 731 -0.07 -22.97 23.90
C GLN A 731 0.78 -24.19 23.50
N ALA A 732 1.22 -24.30 22.24
CA ALA A 732 2.08 -25.39 21.80
C ALA A 732 3.46 -25.36 22.50
N ARG A 733 4.05 -24.17 22.65
CA ARG A 733 5.30 -23.93 23.40
C ARG A 733 5.17 -24.35 24.85
N LYS A 734 4.09 -23.94 25.53
CA LYS A 734 3.79 -24.35 26.90
C LYS A 734 3.72 -25.88 27.03
N VAL A 735 3.00 -26.53 26.12
CA VAL A 735 2.88 -27.99 26.09
C VAL A 735 4.23 -28.67 25.85
N LEU A 736 5.13 -28.09 25.05
CA LEU A 736 6.51 -28.59 24.94
C LEU A 736 7.27 -28.46 26.27
N MET A 737 7.27 -27.27 26.88
CA MET A 737 8.05 -26.98 28.08
C MET A 737 7.56 -27.77 29.31
N GLU A 738 6.25 -27.98 29.46
CA GLU A 738 5.65 -28.82 30.52
C GLU A 738 5.94 -30.33 30.35
N ASN A 739 6.38 -30.75 29.17
CA ASN A 739 6.66 -32.16 28.85
C ASN A 739 8.13 -32.45 28.52
N LYS A 740 9.02 -31.45 28.61
CA LYS A 740 10.45 -31.57 28.27
C LYS A 740 11.15 -32.75 28.96
N ASP A 741 10.82 -32.99 30.23
CA ASP A 741 11.46 -34.02 31.06
C ASP A 741 11.01 -35.46 30.70
N LYS A 742 10.08 -35.60 29.74
CA LYS A 742 9.66 -36.89 29.14
C LYS A 742 10.43 -37.21 27.86
N LEU A 743 11.18 -36.25 27.32
CA LEU A 743 11.96 -36.39 26.08
C LEU A 743 13.43 -36.62 26.42
N THR A 744 14.16 -37.38 25.59
CA THR A 744 15.62 -37.32 25.63
C THR A 744 16.10 -35.96 25.14
N GLU A 745 17.30 -35.54 25.53
CA GLU A 745 17.91 -34.26 25.09
C GLU A 745 17.90 -34.11 23.55
N LYS A 746 18.09 -35.22 22.82
CA LYS A 746 18.06 -35.27 21.35
C LYS A 746 16.66 -35.09 20.77
N GLU A 747 15.61 -35.55 21.45
CA GLU A 747 14.22 -35.36 21.06
C GLU A 747 13.73 -33.96 21.43
N PHE A 748 14.10 -33.45 22.61
CA PHE A 748 13.81 -32.08 23.01
C PHE A 748 14.47 -31.07 22.07
N LYS A 749 15.74 -31.25 21.69
CA LYS A 749 16.40 -30.42 20.67
C LYS A 749 15.67 -30.44 19.31
N LYS A 750 15.12 -31.58 18.89
CA LYS A 750 14.29 -31.70 17.68
C LYS A 750 12.89 -31.07 17.83
N ALA A 751 12.37 -30.94 19.04
CA ALA A 751 11.09 -30.28 19.30
C ALA A 751 11.26 -28.76 19.39
N LEU A 752 12.37 -28.29 20.00
CA LEU A 752 12.80 -26.88 19.93
C LEU A 752 13.05 -26.43 18.48
N ASP A 753 13.58 -27.30 17.63
CA ASP A 753 13.79 -27.00 16.21
C ASP A 753 12.47 -26.67 15.48
N ILE A 754 11.39 -27.40 15.80
CA ILE A 754 10.04 -27.18 15.26
C ILE A 754 9.37 -25.97 15.91
N LEU A 755 9.62 -25.73 17.21
CA LEU A 755 9.17 -24.52 17.90
C LEU A 755 9.77 -23.27 17.26
N TYR A 756 11.10 -23.22 17.11
CA TYR A 756 11.81 -22.07 16.55
C TYR A 756 11.42 -21.82 15.08
N ALA A 757 11.14 -22.89 14.32
CA ALA A 757 10.58 -22.76 12.97
C ALA A 757 9.17 -22.16 12.95
N ALA A 758 8.39 -22.30 14.02
CA ALA A 758 7.06 -21.69 14.17
C ALA A 758 7.10 -20.28 14.78
N GLU A 759 8.26 -19.77 15.18
CA GLU A 759 8.47 -18.41 15.69
C GLU A 759 8.82 -17.38 14.59
N GLY A 760 9.02 -17.82 13.34
CA GLY A 760 9.38 -16.95 12.21
C GLY A 760 8.32 -15.91 11.85
N SER A 761 8.76 -14.72 11.41
CA SER A 761 7.89 -13.59 11.04
C SER A 761 6.87 -13.94 9.97
N ASP A 762 7.28 -14.77 9.00
CA ASP A 762 6.51 -15.22 7.84
C ASP A 762 5.07 -15.65 8.16
N TRP A 763 4.88 -16.35 9.28
CA TRP A 763 3.58 -16.93 9.64
C TRP A 763 2.59 -15.89 10.12
N PHE A 764 3.09 -14.76 10.60
CA PHE A 764 2.30 -13.66 11.16
C PHE A 764 2.09 -12.56 10.12
N TRP A 765 3.06 -12.33 9.22
CA TRP A 765 2.92 -11.42 8.08
C TRP A 765 1.66 -11.74 7.24
N TRP A 766 1.34 -13.02 7.00
CA TRP A 766 0.15 -13.40 6.23
C TRP A 766 -1.14 -13.55 7.08
N TYR A 767 -1.15 -13.09 8.33
CA TYR A 767 -2.34 -13.09 9.19
C TYR A 767 -2.82 -11.66 9.42
N GLY A 768 -4.10 -11.41 9.12
CA GLY A 768 -4.71 -10.10 9.30
C GLY A 768 -5.42 -9.61 8.04
N SER A 769 -5.66 -8.31 7.98
CA SER A 769 -6.37 -7.63 6.91
C SER A 769 -5.51 -6.68 6.08
N ASP A 770 -4.25 -6.45 6.48
CA ASP A 770 -3.31 -5.54 5.82
C ASP A 770 -2.46 -6.20 4.71
N GLN A 771 -2.13 -7.50 4.82
CA GLN A 771 -1.32 -8.25 3.85
C GLN A 771 -2.13 -9.23 2.99
N ASP A 772 -1.62 -9.64 1.82
CA ASP A 772 -2.24 -10.66 0.97
C ASP A 772 -1.29 -11.66 0.30
N ALA A 773 -1.48 -12.95 0.58
CA ALA A 773 -0.81 -14.07 -0.09
C ALA A 773 -1.61 -14.65 -1.28
N GLY A 774 -2.80 -14.10 -1.58
CA GLY A 774 -3.66 -14.55 -2.67
C GLY A 774 -3.97 -16.04 -2.62
N SER A 775 -3.70 -16.76 -3.72
CA SER A 775 -3.91 -18.22 -3.82
C SER A 775 -3.11 -19.06 -2.81
N ASN A 776 -2.09 -18.50 -2.18
CA ASN A 776 -1.16 -19.20 -1.30
C ASN A 776 -1.42 -19.03 0.20
N GLU A 777 -2.37 -18.17 0.62
CA GLU A 777 -2.71 -17.92 2.05
C GLU A 777 -2.94 -19.23 2.83
N VAL A 778 -3.79 -20.11 2.31
CA VAL A 778 -4.12 -21.41 2.90
C VAL A 778 -2.90 -22.33 3.00
N LEU A 779 -1.86 -22.15 2.18
CA LEU A 779 -0.61 -22.91 2.29
C LEU A 779 0.26 -22.40 3.44
N PHE A 780 0.33 -21.08 3.67
CA PHE A 780 1.07 -20.48 4.79
C PHE A 780 0.43 -20.83 6.15
N ASP A 781 -0.87 -20.56 6.31
CA ASP A 781 -1.62 -20.87 7.53
C ASP A 781 -1.53 -22.36 7.90
N MET A 782 -1.74 -23.25 6.93
CA MET A 782 -1.62 -24.69 7.17
C MET A 782 -0.19 -25.16 7.38
N GLN A 783 0.84 -24.44 6.91
CA GLN A 783 2.24 -24.76 7.19
C GLN A 783 2.62 -24.38 8.63
N PHE A 784 2.24 -23.19 9.10
CA PHE A 784 2.37 -22.79 10.51
C PHE A 784 1.65 -23.78 11.43
N LYS A 785 0.36 -24.06 11.17
CA LYS A 785 -0.42 -25.02 11.97
C LYS A 785 0.16 -26.44 11.95
N LYS A 786 0.76 -26.89 10.83
CA LYS A 786 1.50 -28.17 10.77
C LYS A 786 2.69 -28.19 11.73
N LEU A 787 3.46 -27.10 11.85
CA LEU A 787 4.56 -27.01 12.81
C LEU A 787 4.02 -27.19 14.24
N LEU A 788 2.97 -26.45 14.61
CA LEU A 788 2.32 -26.57 15.92
C LEU A 788 1.84 -28.00 16.20
N ILE A 789 1.11 -28.64 15.26
CA ILE A 789 0.68 -30.04 15.37
C ILE A 789 1.87 -30.99 15.64
N GLN A 790 3.01 -30.75 14.99
CA GLN A 790 4.19 -31.59 15.19
C GLN A 790 4.80 -31.43 16.58
N ILE A 791 4.73 -30.25 17.21
CA ILE A 791 5.14 -30.04 18.61
C ILE A 791 4.30 -30.94 19.54
N TYR A 792 2.97 -30.93 19.41
CA TYR A 792 2.08 -31.83 20.16
C TYR A 792 2.42 -33.32 19.92
N ARG A 793 2.65 -33.70 18.66
CA ARG A 793 3.05 -35.08 18.30
C ARG A 793 4.42 -35.48 18.90
N LYS A 794 5.40 -34.56 19.00
CA LYS A 794 6.72 -34.86 19.61
C LYS A 794 6.61 -35.22 21.09
N VAL A 795 5.76 -34.54 21.86
CA VAL A 795 5.55 -34.84 23.29
C VAL A 795 4.58 -35.99 23.56
N GLY A 796 4.15 -36.71 22.52
CA GLY A 796 3.27 -37.88 22.64
C GLY A 796 1.80 -37.54 22.91
N ILE A 797 1.35 -36.32 22.62
CA ILE A 797 -0.08 -36.00 22.64
C ILE A 797 -0.75 -36.69 21.43
N SER A 798 -1.79 -37.46 21.74
CA SER A 798 -2.62 -38.19 20.79
C SER A 798 -3.41 -37.24 19.90
N GLU A 799 -3.65 -37.60 18.64
CA GLU A 799 -4.29 -36.69 17.67
C GLU A 799 -5.69 -36.23 18.09
N GLU A 800 -6.48 -37.07 18.76
CA GLU A 800 -7.80 -36.72 19.30
C GLU A 800 -7.76 -35.79 20.52
N LYS A 801 -6.56 -35.35 20.93
CA LYS A 801 -6.31 -34.35 21.99
C LYS A 801 -5.54 -33.12 21.48
N ILE A 802 -5.12 -33.10 20.21
CA ILE A 802 -4.55 -31.91 19.59
C ILE A 802 -5.71 -30.93 19.31
N PRO A 803 -5.55 -29.61 19.56
CA PRO A 803 -6.65 -28.67 19.35
C PRO A 803 -7.15 -28.65 17.91
N GLY A 804 -8.46 -28.85 17.72
CA GLY A 804 -9.05 -29.10 16.40
C GLY A 804 -8.82 -27.99 15.37
N TYR A 805 -8.79 -26.73 15.79
CA TYR A 805 -8.57 -25.57 14.92
C TYR A 805 -7.23 -25.59 14.17
N LEU A 806 -6.23 -26.38 14.62
CA LEU A 806 -4.98 -26.56 13.89
C LEU A 806 -5.14 -27.41 12.61
N PHE A 807 -6.29 -28.07 12.42
CA PHE A 807 -6.59 -28.91 11.25
C PHE A 807 -7.59 -28.27 10.27
N ILE A 808 -7.97 -27.01 10.49
CA ILE A 808 -8.82 -26.19 9.61
C ILE A 808 -7.93 -25.10 9.03
N ALA A 809 -8.14 -24.71 7.76
CA ALA A 809 -7.55 -23.49 7.24
C ALA A 809 -8.22 -22.26 7.89
N ASN A 810 -7.45 -21.20 8.12
CA ASN A 810 -8.01 -19.86 8.16
C ASN A 810 -8.32 -19.45 6.71
N LYS A 811 -9.32 -18.59 6.52
CA LYS A 811 -9.56 -17.88 5.25
C LYS A 811 -9.95 -16.45 5.58
N LYS A 812 -9.51 -15.49 4.77
CA LYS A 812 -9.97 -14.10 4.89
C LYS A 812 -11.49 -13.95 5.00
N PRO A 813 -11.97 -12.98 5.79
CA PRO A 813 -13.37 -12.57 5.75
C PRO A 813 -13.83 -12.25 4.33
N SER A 814 -15.03 -12.71 3.97
CA SER A 814 -15.67 -12.29 2.73
C SER A 814 -16.02 -10.81 2.83
N THR A 815 -15.67 -10.04 1.80
CA THR A 815 -16.21 -8.70 1.57
C THR A 815 -17.72 -8.79 1.30
N ALA A 816 -18.48 -7.77 1.73
CA ALA A 816 -19.90 -7.65 1.41
C ALA A 816 -20.09 -7.13 -0.03
N SER A 817 -20.96 -7.77 -0.81
CA SER A 817 -21.28 -7.37 -2.18
C SER A 817 -22.10 -6.06 -2.23
N LYS A 818 -22.70 -5.66 -1.11
CA LYS A 818 -23.45 -4.40 -0.92
C LYS A 818 -23.61 -4.10 0.59
N GLY A 819 -23.37 -2.86 1.02
CA GLY A 819 -23.70 -2.38 2.38
C GLY A 819 -22.79 -2.86 3.51
N ASN A 820 -23.08 -2.39 4.73
CA ASN A 820 -22.32 -2.64 5.97
C ASN A 820 -23.26 -3.15 7.08
N ILE A 821 -22.72 -3.88 8.08
CA ILE A 821 -23.50 -4.44 9.20
C ILE A 821 -23.80 -3.36 10.27
N GLY A 822 -24.91 -2.64 10.10
CA GLY A 822 -25.39 -1.58 11.01
C GLY A 822 -26.51 -2.02 11.95
N LYS A 823 -27.10 -1.04 12.66
CA LYS A 823 -28.28 -1.27 13.51
C LYS A 823 -29.57 -1.18 12.68
N VAL A 824 -30.33 -2.27 12.67
CA VAL A 824 -31.56 -2.44 11.89
C VAL A 824 -32.77 -2.72 12.79
N GLU A 825 -33.95 -2.25 12.37
CA GLU A 825 -35.24 -2.58 12.98
C GLU A 825 -35.97 -3.54 12.04
N ILE A 826 -35.77 -4.85 12.24
CA ILE A 826 -36.34 -5.90 11.37
C ILE A 826 -37.71 -6.38 11.87
N THR A 827 -38.70 -6.37 10.99
CA THR A 827 -40.00 -7.03 11.17
C THR A 827 -39.86 -8.47 10.71
N LEU A 828 -39.73 -9.41 11.66
CA LEU A 828 -39.51 -10.82 11.36
C LEU A 828 -40.77 -11.50 10.75
N ASP A 829 -41.00 -11.28 9.45
CA ASP A 829 -42.15 -11.79 8.69
C ASP A 829 -41.77 -12.58 7.40
N GLY A 830 -40.50 -12.53 7.00
CA GLY A 830 -39.96 -13.20 5.83
C GLY A 830 -39.79 -12.29 4.60
N ILE A 831 -39.98 -10.97 4.69
CA ILE A 831 -39.93 -10.05 3.56
C ILE A 831 -38.68 -9.16 3.63
N ILE A 832 -37.91 -9.16 2.55
CA ILE A 832 -36.80 -8.20 2.36
C ILE A 832 -37.40 -6.85 1.91
N ASP A 833 -37.71 -5.95 2.87
CA ASP A 833 -37.93 -4.52 2.59
C ASP A 833 -36.57 -3.82 2.45
N GLU A 834 -36.41 -3.02 1.40
CA GLU A 834 -35.21 -2.20 1.18
C GLU A 834 -34.92 -1.25 2.35
N LYS A 835 -35.96 -0.79 3.06
CA LYS A 835 -35.83 0.07 4.26
C LYS A 835 -35.22 -0.68 5.43
N GLU A 836 -35.69 -1.89 5.70
CA GLU A 836 -35.17 -2.73 6.79
C GLU A 836 -33.74 -3.18 6.49
N MET A 837 -33.41 -3.43 5.21
CA MET A 837 -32.05 -3.79 4.78
C MET A 837 -31.13 -2.60 4.44
N THR A 838 -31.56 -1.34 4.63
CA THR A 838 -30.75 -0.15 4.32
C THR A 838 -29.43 -0.10 5.12
N LYS A 839 -29.39 -0.77 6.28
CA LYS A 839 -28.21 -0.91 7.16
C LYS A 839 -27.76 -2.37 7.34
N SER A 840 -28.00 -3.22 6.33
CA SER A 840 -27.52 -4.60 6.28
C SER A 840 -26.40 -4.74 5.25
N ALA A 841 -25.42 -5.60 5.54
CA ALA A 841 -24.48 -6.09 4.55
C ALA A 841 -25.08 -7.29 3.80
N TYR A 842 -24.96 -7.32 2.47
CA TYR A 842 -25.33 -8.46 1.65
C TYR A 842 -24.10 -9.26 1.21
N TYR A 843 -24.17 -10.57 1.32
CA TYR A 843 -23.16 -11.51 0.85
C TYR A 843 -23.77 -12.42 -0.20
N SER A 844 -23.31 -12.30 -1.44
CA SER A 844 -23.71 -13.18 -2.54
C SER A 844 -23.09 -14.57 -2.42
N ASP A 845 -23.83 -15.59 -2.87
CA ASP A 845 -23.21 -16.85 -3.27
C ASP A 845 -22.47 -16.66 -4.60
N ASP A 846 -21.16 -16.43 -4.52
CA ASP A 846 -20.30 -16.28 -5.70
C ASP A 846 -19.83 -17.67 -6.18
N ASP A 847 -20.62 -18.29 -7.07
CA ASP A 847 -20.31 -19.55 -7.77
C ASP A 847 -20.04 -19.28 -9.28
N SER A 848 -19.22 -18.26 -9.55
CA SER A 848 -18.87 -17.70 -10.87
C SER A 848 -18.05 -18.63 -11.80
N GLY A 849 -18.57 -19.83 -12.06
CA GLY A 849 -18.00 -20.77 -13.03
C GLY A 849 -18.74 -22.10 -13.19
N VAL A 850 -19.91 -22.26 -12.57
CA VAL A 850 -20.58 -23.56 -12.46
C VAL A 850 -21.99 -23.54 -13.06
N MET A 851 -22.27 -24.45 -14.00
CA MET A 851 -23.66 -24.74 -14.37
C MET A 851 -24.40 -25.43 -13.21
N TYR A 852 -25.51 -24.82 -12.76
CA TYR A 852 -26.49 -25.31 -11.77
C TYR A 852 -26.32 -26.79 -11.36
N LYS A 853 -25.67 -27.03 -10.22
CA LYS A 853 -25.52 -28.37 -9.64
C LYS A 853 -26.77 -28.77 -8.84
N GLU A 854 -27.08 -30.07 -8.81
CA GLU A 854 -28.13 -30.59 -7.92
C GLU A 854 -27.66 -30.56 -6.46
N GLY A 855 -27.96 -29.45 -5.78
CA GLY A 855 -27.56 -29.16 -4.41
C GLY A 855 -27.49 -27.67 -4.13
N ASP A 856 -27.15 -26.89 -5.16
CA ASP A 856 -27.14 -25.44 -5.18
C ASP A 856 -28.56 -24.86 -4.94
N LEU A 857 -28.70 -24.06 -3.88
CA LEU A 857 -29.96 -23.57 -3.33
C LEU A 857 -29.90 -22.19 -2.65
N ILE A 858 -28.74 -21.64 -2.31
CA ILE A 858 -28.55 -20.30 -1.70
C ILE A 858 -28.24 -19.29 -2.81
N SER A 859 -28.86 -18.10 -2.77
CA SER A 859 -28.55 -16.96 -3.66
C SER A 859 -27.58 -15.97 -2.99
N GLY A 860 -27.72 -15.85 -1.67
CA GLY A 860 -26.94 -14.99 -0.80
C GLY A 860 -27.74 -14.67 0.46
N PHE A 861 -27.26 -13.77 1.28
CA PHE A 861 -27.96 -13.37 2.50
C PHE A 861 -27.58 -11.97 2.99
N TYR A 862 -28.54 -11.31 3.64
CA TYR A 862 -28.31 -10.07 4.37
C TYR A 862 -27.95 -10.36 5.83
N VAL A 863 -27.05 -9.55 6.40
CA VAL A 863 -26.68 -9.54 7.82
C VAL A 863 -26.84 -8.13 8.39
N GLY A 864 -27.58 -8.03 9.49
CA GLY A 864 -27.73 -6.81 10.30
C GLY A 864 -27.78 -7.17 11.79
N ARG A 865 -27.87 -6.17 12.68
CA ARG A 865 -27.99 -6.38 14.14
C ARG A 865 -28.92 -5.37 14.80
N ASP A 866 -29.36 -5.67 16.02
CA ASP A 866 -29.80 -4.65 16.99
C ASP A 866 -28.84 -4.64 18.21
N ASN A 867 -29.25 -4.10 19.35
CA ASN A 867 -28.42 -4.05 20.56
C ASN A 867 -28.27 -5.42 21.27
N ALA A 868 -29.01 -6.45 20.85
CA ALA A 868 -29.09 -7.76 21.51
C ALA A 868 -29.22 -8.96 20.55
N ASN A 869 -29.36 -8.75 19.23
CA ASN A 869 -29.61 -9.80 18.24
C ASN A 869 -28.84 -9.56 16.94
N ILE A 870 -28.42 -10.65 16.29
CA ILE A 870 -28.09 -10.67 14.85
C ILE A 870 -29.35 -11.02 14.07
N TYR A 871 -29.51 -10.41 12.90
CA TYR A 871 -30.50 -10.78 11.89
C TYR A 871 -29.78 -11.34 10.67
N VAL A 872 -30.26 -12.48 10.18
CA VAL A 872 -29.76 -13.10 8.94
C VAL A 872 -30.95 -13.43 8.05
N ALA A 873 -31.08 -12.72 6.93
CA ALA A 873 -32.15 -12.94 5.95
C ALA A 873 -31.57 -13.62 4.70
N ILE A 874 -31.84 -14.90 4.55
CA ILE A 874 -31.23 -15.76 3.52
C ILE A 874 -32.16 -15.88 2.33
N GLU A 875 -31.66 -15.51 1.15
CA GLU A 875 -32.35 -15.73 -0.11
C GLU A 875 -31.97 -17.11 -0.69
N LEU A 876 -32.98 -17.87 -1.09
CA LEU A 876 -32.81 -19.15 -1.76
C LEU A 876 -33.12 -19.08 -3.26
N LYS A 877 -32.40 -19.86 -4.05
CA LYS A 877 -32.63 -20.07 -5.50
C LYS A 877 -33.92 -20.86 -5.80
N LYS A 878 -34.68 -21.28 -4.78
CA LYS A 878 -35.99 -22.00 -4.87
C LYS A 878 -36.89 -21.62 -3.68
N SER A 879 -38.21 -21.68 -3.84
CA SER A 879 -39.12 -21.36 -2.72
C SER A 879 -39.05 -22.40 -1.59
N ILE A 880 -39.38 -22.01 -0.36
CA ILE A 880 -39.48 -22.96 0.75
C ILE A 880 -40.63 -23.96 0.53
N ASP A 881 -41.70 -23.58 -0.16
CA ASP A 881 -42.79 -24.52 -0.50
C ASP A 881 -42.33 -25.57 -1.52
N ASP A 882 -41.41 -25.24 -2.45
CA ASP A 882 -40.74 -26.23 -3.32
C ASP A 882 -39.80 -27.15 -2.52
N LEU A 883 -39.30 -26.73 -1.36
CA LEU A 883 -38.36 -27.49 -0.53
C LEU A 883 -39.04 -28.21 0.64
N ALA A 884 -40.30 -27.87 0.97
CA ALA A 884 -41.06 -28.44 2.07
C ALA A 884 -41.21 -29.96 1.94
N GLY A 885 -41.13 -30.67 3.08
CA GLY A 885 -41.18 -32.15 3.12
C GLY A 885 -39.95 -32.89 2.57
N LYS A 886 -39.10 -32.24 1.74
CA LYS A 886 -37.79 -32.78 1.32
C LYS A 886 -36.81 -32.71 2.49
N TYR A 887 -35.74 -33.51 2.49
CA TYR A 887 -34.81 -33.65 3.63
C TYR A 887 -33.86 -32.46 3.85
N TYR A 888 -34.24 -31.24 3.46
CA TYR A 888 -33.38 -30.06 3.60
C TYR A 888 -33.44 -29.42 4.98
N LYS A 889 -32.33 -28.75 5.30
CA LYS A 889 -32.12 -27.91 6.47
C LYS A 889 -31.26 -26.71 6.10
N LEU A 890 -31.56 -25.59 6.73
CA LEU A 890 -30.74 -24.39 6.68
C LEU A 890 -30.04 -24.23 8.03
N GLU A 891 -28.73 -24.01 8.00
CA GLU A 891 -27.85 -24.03 9.15
C GLU A 891 -26.99 -22.75 9.16
N ILE A 892 -26.86 -22.09 10.30
CA ILE A 892 -25.94 -20.96 10.50
C ILE A 892 -24.91 -21.41 11.53
N TYR A 893 -23.63 -21.33 11.19
CA TYR A 893 -22.51 -21.66 12.09
C TYR A 893 -21.79 -20.38 12.52
N THR A 894 -21.28 -20.35 13.75
CA THR A 894 -20.41 -19.26 14.23
C THR A 894 -19.25 -19.80 15.05
N ASP A 895 -18.14 -19.05 15.10
CA ASP A 895 -17.21 -19.14 16.23
C ASP A 895 -17.82 -18.44 17.47
N THR A 896 -17.05 -18.31 18.55
CA THR A 896 -17.33 -17.38 19.64
C THR A 896 -16.01 -16.92 20.25
N PRO A 897 -15.90 -15.67 20.74
CA PRO A 897 -14.82 -15.27 21.62
C PRO A 897 -14.60 -16.29 22.74
N ASN A 898 -13.34 -16.60 23.06
CA ASN A 898 -12.98 -17.49 24.18
C ASN A 898 -13.59 -18.92 24.10
N ALA A 899 -13.87 -19.45 22.89
CA ALA A 899 -14.47 -20.77 22.67
C ALA A 899 -13.61 -21.94 23.21
N LYS A 900 -13.90 -22.43 24.43
CA LYS A 900 -13.17 -23.56 25.04
C LYS A 900 -13.45 -24.94 24.41
N ARG A 901 -14.36 -25.01 23.44
CA ARG A 901 -14.75 -26.22 22.71
C ARG A 901 -15.14 -25.84 21.29
N LEU A 902 -14.41 -26.38 20.33
CA LEU A 902 -14.54 -26.08 18.91
C LEU A 902 -14.62 -27.40 18.13
N ASN A 903 -15.51 -27.46 17.14
CA ASN A 903 -15.56 -28.53 16.15
C ASN A 903 -14.88 -28.05 14.86
N THR A 904 -14.27 -28.99 14.13
CA THR A 904 -13.63 -28.76 12.83
C THR A 904 -14.56 -28.96 11.65
N LYS A 905 -15.74 -29.56 11.87
CA LYS A 905 -16.67 -29.95 10.82
C LYS A 905 -18.08 -29.46 11.12
N THR A 906 -18.80 -29.10 10.05
CA THR A 906 -20.25 -28.94 10.09
C THR A 906 -20.90 -30.24 10.62
N ALA A 907 -22.17 -30.17 10.99
CA ALA A 907 -22.88 -31.33 11.49
C ALA A 907 -23.17 -32.43 10.45
N TYR A 908 -22.93 -32.18 9.15
CA TYR A 908 -23.23 -33.11 8.06
C TYR A 908 -22.03 -33.40 7.13
N SER A 909 -20.93 -32.66 7.25
CA SER A 909 -19.63 -33.04 6.68
C SER A 909 -19.09 -34.33 7.32
N LYS A 910 -19.07 -35.42 6.57
CA LYS A 910 -18.55 -36.71 7.03
C LYS A 910 -17.03 -36.82 6.87
N SER A 911 -16.40 -37.55 7.78
CA SER A 911 -14.97 -37.87 7.68
C SER A 911 -14.72 -38.85 6.53
N GLY A 912 -13.94 -38.42 5.54
CA GLY A 912 -13.63 -39.18 4.31
C GLY A 912 -14.32 -38.65 3.04
N GLU A 913 -15.30 -37.76 3.18
CA GLU A 913 -15.88 -36.99 2.06
C GLU A 913 -15.16 -35.61 1.94
N LYS A 914 -15.52 -34.76 0.96
CA LYS A 914 -15.05 -33.37 0.94
C LYS A 914 -15.71 -32.65 2.12
N ILE A 915 -14.91 -32.15 3.07
CA ILE A 915 -15.39 -31.33 4.18
C ILE A 915 -15.79 -29.96 3.64
N THR A 916 -16.90 -29.42 4.14
CA THR A 916 -17.30 -28.02 3.95
C THR A 916 -16.42 -27.16 4.83
N ASP A 917 -15.38 -26.61 4.21
CA ASP A 917 -14.40 -25.74 4.87
C ASP A 917 -14.90 -24.29 4.85
N LEU A 918 -15.35 -23.83 6.01
CA LEU A 918 -15.90 -22.49 6.23
C LEU A 918 -14.80 -21.46 6.57
N GLY A 919 -13.53 -21.86 6.72
CA GLY A 919 -12.41 -20.96 7.04
C GLY A 919 -12.28 -20.54 8.51
N PHE A 920 -13.09 -21.12 9.43
CA PHE A 920 -13.02 -20.84 10.87
C PHE A 920 -13.44 -22.05 11.72
N ALA A 921 -13.13 -21.99 13.01
CA ALA A 921 -13.44 -23.06 13.97
C ALA A 921 -14.85 -22.91 14.57
N LEU A 922 -15.63 -24.00 14.57
CA LEU A 922 -17.08 -23.91 14.80
C LEU A 922 -17.43 -24.09 16.29
N ALA A 923 -17.99 -23.07 16.92
CA ALA A 923 -18.41 -23.07 18.33
C ALA A 923 -19.91 -23.27 18.50
N LYS A 924 -20.73 -22.57 17.71
CA LYS A 924 -22.19 -22.62 17.72
C LYS A 924 -22.75 -23.02 16.36
N ARG A 925 -24.00 -23.48 16.40
CA ARG A 925 -24.80 -23.82 15.22
C ARG A 925 -26.28 -23.59 15.51
N PHE A 926 -26.96 -22.92 14.59
CA PHE A 926 -28.38 -22.61 14.61
C PHE A 926 -29.06 -23.30 13.42
N SER A 927 -30.16 -24.01 13.64
CA SER A 927 -30.70 -25.01 12.72
C SER A 927 -32.20 -24.84 12.48
N PHE A 928 -32.57 -24.57 11.23
CA PHE A 928 -33.94 -24.59 10.74
C PHE A 928 -34.23 -25.88 9.96
N ASN A 929 -35.43 -26.44 10.14
CA ASN A 929 -35.80 -27.74 9.59
C ASN A 929 -36.88 -27.59 8.50
N ILE A 930 -36.44 -27.29 7.27
CA ILE A 930 -37.30 -27.08 6.09
C ILE A 930 -38.22 -28.28 5.85
N GLN A 931 -37.73 -29.51 6.06
CA GLN A 931 -38.56 -30.73 5.98
C GLN A 931 -39.86 -30.66 6.81
N LYS A 932 -39.82 -29.95 7.95
CA LYS A 932 -40.94 -29.87 8.92
C LYS A 932 -41.70 -28.54 8.83
N TYR A 933 -41.34 -27.66 7.91
CA TYR A 933 -42.13 -26.47 7.59
C TYR A 933 -43.44 -26.87 6.88
N PRO A 934 -44.57 -26.16 7.06
CA PRO A 934 -44.82 -25.09 8.05
C PRO A 934 -45.14 -25.61 9.46
N ALA A 935 -45.25 -26.93 9.66
CA ALA A 935 -45.67 -27.55 10.93
C ALA A 935 -44.72 -27.33 12.13
N ARG A 936 -43.49 -26.85 11.89
CA ARG A 936 -42.59 -26.26 12.90
C ARG A 936 -41.79 -25.09 12.32
N LYS A 937 -41.72 -24.00 13.09
CA LYS A 937 -40.84 -22.83 12.88
C LYS A 937 -39.85 -22.62 14.05
N ASP A 938 -39.57 -23.69 14.80
CA ASP A 938 -38.60 -23.68 15.91
C ASP A 938 -37.16 -23.43 15.42
N LEU A 939 -36.44 -22.48 16.03
CA LEU A 939 -34.98 -22.39 15.93
C LEU A 939 -34.32 -23.34 16.92
N TYR A 940 -33.59 -24.33 16.44
CA TYR A 940 -32.80 -25.24 17.30
C TYR A 940 -31.35 -24.76 17.36
N TYR A 941 -30.77 -24.62 18.55
CA TYR A 941 -29.36 -24.22 18.71
C TYR A 941 -28.52 -25.30 19.39
N TYR A 942 -27.25 -25.37 18.99
CA TYR A 942 -26.29 -26.39 19.38
C TYR A 942 -24.94 -25.77 19.75
N ASN A 943 -24.24 -26.41 20.69
CA ASN A 943 -22.88 -26.06 21.09
C ASN A 943 -21.92 -27.17 20.66
N ALA A 944 -20.72 -26.81 20.22
CA ALA A 944 -19.67 -27.75 19.89
C ALA A 944 -19.21 -28.55 21.13
N SER A 945 -18.92 -29.84 20.94
CA SER A 945 -18.42 -30.71 22.01
C SER A 945 -16.90 -30.63 22.20
N GLY A 946 -16.16 -30.12 21.21
CA GLY A 946 -14.71 -30.28 21.12
C GLY A 946 -14.29 -31.68 20.62
N THR A 947 -15.22 -32.44 20.03
CA THR A 947 -15.03 -33.85 19.61
C THR A 947 -15.86 -34.21 18.37
N GLU A 948 -16.07 -33.25 17.46
CA GLU A 948 -16.93 -33.37 16.26
C GLU A 948 -18.36 -33.83 16.55
N ARG A 949 -18.92 -33.41 17.69
CA ARG A 949 -20.32 -33.66 18.04
C ARG A 949 -21.01 -32.35 18.39
N TRP A 950 -22.29 -32.28 18.08
CA TRP A 950 -23.13 -31.11 18.33
C TRP A 950 -24.08 -31.41 19.49
N MET A 951 -23.85 -30.75 20.62
CA MET A 951 -24.66 -30.90 21.83
C MET A 951 -25.85 -29.94 21.72
N ILE A 952 -27.09 -30.44 21.83
CA ILE A 952 -28.28 -29.56 21.80
C ILE A 952 -28.26 -28.61 22.99
N GLY A 953 -28.32 -27.30 22.70
CA GLY A 953 -28.49 -26.26 23.71
C GLY A 953 -29.97 -26.07 24.05
N GLY A 954 -30.83 -26.04 23.03
CA GLY A 954 -32.27 -25.95 23.20
C GLY A 954 -33.01 -25.73 21.90
N LYS A 955 -34.26 -25.24 22.02
CA LYS A 955 -35.05 -24.68 20.92
C LYS A 955 -35.71 -23.39 21.39
N VAL A 956 -35.91 -22.43 20.50
CA VAL A 956 -36.64 -21.19 20.77
C VAL A 956 -37.70 -21.02 19.68
N PRO A 957 -38.98 -20.77 20.03
CA PRO A 957 -40.01 -20.45 19.06
C PRO A 957 -39.84 -19.03 18.53
N ASP A 958 -40.55 -18.69 17.45
CA ASP A 958 -40.80 -17.31 17.01
C ASP A 958 -39.54 -16.47 16.71
N LEU A 959 -38.41 -17.14 16.42
CA LEU A 959 -37.15 -16.56 15.96
C LEU A 959 -36.83 -16.89 14.49
N ILE A 960 -37.81 -17.42 13.74
CA ILE A 960 -37.71 -17.69 12.29
C ILE A 960 -38.99 -17.23 11.60
N ALA A 961 -38.82 -16.44 10.52
CA ALA A 961 -39.88 -16.19 9.55
C ALA A 961 -39.50 -16.70 8.15
N VAL A 962 -40.51 -16.87 7.31
CA VAL A 962 -40.40 -17.50 5.98
C VAL A 962 -41.50 -16.96 5.08
N ASN A 963 -41.12 -16.41 3.93
CA ASN A 963 -42.03 -16.04 2.86
C ASN A 963 -41.37 -16.32 1.50
N GLY A 964 -42.09 -16.98 0.58
CA GLY A 964 -41.56 -17.34 -0.74
C GLY A 964 -40.25 -18.14 -0.66
N ASN A 965 -39.16 -17.54 -1.13
CA ASN A 965 -37.78 -18.07 -1.13
C ASN A 965 -36.89 -17.48 -0.03
N ILE A 966 -37.41 -16.64 0.85
CA ILE A 966 -36.67 -15.99 1.94
C ILE A 966 -36.86 -16.75 3.25
N VAL A 967 -35.78 -16.90 4.02
CA VAL A 967 -35.80 -17.37 5.41
C VAL A 967 -35.05 -16.39 6.29
N GLU A 968 -35.73 -15.83 7.28
CA GLU A 968 -35.14 -14.91 8.24
C GLU A 968 -34.87 -15.58 9.58
N PHE A 969 -33.74 -15.24 10.19
CA PHE A 969 -33.32 -15.68 11.51
C PHE A 969 -33.08 -14.48 12.41
N LYS A 970 -33.67 -14.48 13.60
CA LYS A 970 -33.30 -13.59 14.71
C LYS A 970 -32.48 -14.38 15.73
N ILE A 971 -31.21 -14.05 15.92
CA ILE A 971 -30.28 -14.80 16.78
C ILE A 971 -29.79 -13.90 17.93
N PRO A 972 -30.33 -14.07 19.16
CA PRO A 972 -29.88 -13.32 20.33
C PRO A 972 -28.40 -13.53 20.64
N PHE A 973 -27.69 -12.46 21.00
CA PHE A 973 -26.28 -12.46 21.39
C PHE A 973 -25.99 -13.45 22.52
N ASP A 974 -26.89 -13.60 23.50
CA ASP A 974 -26.80 -14.59 24.59
C ASP A 974 -26.72 -16.04 24.10
N LEU A 975 -27.35 -16.38 22.97
CA LEU A 975 -27.30 -17.74 22.42
C LEU A 975 -25.97 -18.00 21.68
N ILE A 976 -25.40 -16.96 21.06
CA ILE A 976 -24.06 -17.00 20.48
C ILE A 976 -23.04 -17.07 21.63
N GLY A 977 -23.12 -16.16 22.60
CA GLY A 977 -22.18 -16.00 23.71
C GLY A 977 -21.29 -14.76 23.60
N ILE A 978 -21.67 -13.80 22.73
CA ILE A 978 -20.96 -12.54 22.47
C ILE A 978 -21.50 -11.40 23.34
N LYS A 979 -20.68 -10.37 23.51
CA LYS A 979 -20.98 -9.12 24.20
C LYS A 979 -20.66 -7.93 23.30
N SER A 980 -20.93 -6.73 23.80
CA SER A 980 -20.44 -5.50 23.20
C SER A 980 -18.92 -5.37 23.41
N GLY A 981 -18.19 -5.07 22.33
CA GLY A 981 -16.72 -5.15 22.25
C GLY A 981 -16.16 -6.51 21.83
N ASP A 982 -17.00 -7.53 21.59
CA ASP A 982 -16.59 -8.82 21.05
C ASP A 982 -16.71 -8.86 19.51
N GLU A 983 -15.93 -9.74 18.88
CA GLU A 983 -15.94 -10.04 17.44
C GLU A 983 -16.14 -11.55 17.18
N PHE A 984 -16.77 -11.92 16.07
CA PHE A 984 -17.04 -13.32 15.75
C PHE A 984 -17.24 -13.55 14.24
N ASN A 985 -17.08 -14.79 13.79
CA ASN A 985 -17.26 -15.23 12.41
C ASN A 985 -18.59 -15.97 12.22
N LEU A 986 -19.22 -15.84 11.05
CA LEU A 986 -20.51 -16.45 10.69
C LEU A 986 -20.48 -17.03 9.25
N ALA A 987 -21.14 -18.17 9.03
CA ALA A 987 -21.43 -18.68 7.69
C ALA A 987 -22.74 -19.48 7.62
N VAL A 988 -23.35 -19.51 6.43
CA VAL A 988 -24.61 -20.21 6.12
C VAL A 988 -24.32 -21.52 5.38
N VAL A 989 -25.03 -22.60 5.71
CA VAL A 989 -24.90 -23.92 5.06
C VAL A 989 -26.29 -24.51 4.80
N MET A 990 -26.52 -24.98 3.58
CA MET A 990 -27.66 -25.82 3.21
C MET A 990 -27.25 -27.29 3.31
N ALA A 991 -28.01 -28.08 4.07
CA ALA A 991 -27.73 -29.49 4.30
C ALA A 991 -28.86 -30.41 3.84
N HIS A 992 -28.49 -31.46 3.12
CA HIS A 992 -29.36 -32.61 2.90
C HIS A 992 -29.23 -33.57 4.09
N THR A 993 -30.36 -34.01 4.65
CA THR A 993 -30.40 -34.72 5.94
C THR A 993 -31.15 -36.05 5.89
N GLU A 994 -31.19 -36.68 4.72
CA GLU A 994 -31.75 -38.03 4.55
C GLU A 994 -30.97 -39.06 5.40
N LYS A 995 -31.68 -40.08 5.89
CA LYS A 995 -31.10 -41.15 6.71
C LYS A 995 -29.98 -41.87 5.95
N ASN A 996 -28.80 -41.94 6.54
CA ASN A 996 -27.54 -42.44 5.97
C ASN A 996 -26.95 -41.57 4.83
N ASN A 997 -27.78 -40.82 4.10
CA ASN A 997 -27.42 -39.96 2.97
C ASN A 997 -27.43 -38.46 3.35
N SER A 998 -27.05 -38.15 4.59
CA SER A 998 -26.84 -36.76 5.02
C SER A 998 -25.50 -36.23 4.50
N LYS A 999 -25.49 -34.98 4.03
CA LYS A 999 -24.31 -34.23 3.62
C LYS A 999 -24.66 -32.73 3.58
N ASP A 1000 -23.67 -31.86 3.69
CA ASP A 1000 -23.84 -30.50 3.19
C ASP A 1000 -24.00 -30.56 1.66
N VAL A 1001 -24.72 -29.61 1.07
CA VAL A 1001 -24.92 -29.54 -0.40
C VAL A 1001 -24.45 -28.24 -1.01
N ASP A 1002 -24.40 -27.18 -0.21
CA ASP A 1002 -24.24 -25.79 -0.62
C ASP A 1002 -23.99 -24.94 0.64
N PHE A 1003 -23.24 -23.83 0.55
CA PHE A 1003 -22.88 -22.93 1.65
C PHE A 1003 -22.51 -21.54 1.13
N ALA A 1004 -22.62 -20.52 1.97
CA ALA A 1004 -22.23 -19.15 1.62
C ALA A 1004 -21.67 -18.39 2.85
N PRO A 1005 -20.69 -17.49 2.65
CA PRO A 1005 -19.99 -17.19 1.40
C PRO A 1005 -18.96 -18.29 1.04
N ASN A 1006 -18.65 -18.45 -0.25
CA ASN A 1006 -17.67 -19.44 -0.72
C ASN A 1006 -16.21 -19.01 -0.48
N SER A 1007 -15.97 -17.70 -0.61
CA SER A 1007 -14.70 -17.01 -0.38
C SER A 1007 -14.17 -17.21 1.04
N GLY A 1008 -15.00 -16.93 2.05
CA GLY A 1008 -14.64 -17.02 3.47
C GLY A 1008 -15.77 -16.61 4.41
N PRO A 1009 -15.53 -16.56 5.73
CA PRO A 1009 -16.56 -16.19 6.71
C PRO A 1009 -17.07 -14.76 6.55
N VAL A 1010 -18.29 -14.51 7.02
CA VAL A 1010 -18.71 -13.15 7.39
C VAL A 1010 -18.12 -12.83 8.76
N HIS A 1011 -17.18 -11.89 8.81
CA HIS A 1011 -16.66 -11.35 10.07
C HIS A 1011 -17.62 -10.29 10.62
N ILE A 1012 -17.88 -10.31 11.93
CA ILE A 1012 -18.85 -9.43 12.60
C ILE A 1012 -18.25 -8.92 13.92
N THR A 1013 -17.91 -7.63 13.93
CA THR A 1013 -17.56 -6.89 15.15
C THR A 1013 -18.83 -6.35 15.82
N ILE A 1014 -18.96 -6.46 17.14
CA ILE A 1014 -20.01 -5.77 17.92
C ILE A 1014 -19.40 -4.54 18.59
N PRO A 1015 -19.72 -3.31 18.14
CA PRO A 1015 -19.13 -2.09 18.69
C PRO A 1015 -19.38 -1.94 20.20
N LYS A 1016 -18.42 -1.32 20.88
CA LYS A 1016 -18.38 -1.13 22.33
C LYS A 1016 -19.36 -0.04 22.79
N GLU A 1017 -20.39 -0.42 23.53
CA GLU A 1017 -21.37 0.50 24.11
C GLU A 1017 -20.78 1.15 25.36
N ILE A 1018 -20.12 2.28 25.13
CA ILE A 1018 -19.52 3.09 26.17
C ILE A 1018 -20.61 3.90 26.88
N GLY A 1019 -20.81 3.60 28.16
CA GLY A 1019 -21.69 4.37 29.04
C GLY A 1019 -21.07 5.71 29.45
N GLY A 1020 -21.92 6.68 29.78
CA GLY A 1020 -21.53 7.99 30.26
C GLY A 1020 -22.71 8.96 30.27
N LYS A 1021 -22.57 10.08 31.00
CA LYS A 1021 -23.50 11.20 30.94
C LYS A 1021 -23.24 11.98 29.65
N LEU A 1022 -24.24 12.12 28.77
CA LEU A 1022 -24.13 13.04 27.62
C LEU A 1022 -24.00 14.47 28.15
N ILE A 1023 -22.90 15.15 27.83
CA ILE A 1023 -22.60 16.52 28.25
C ILE A 1023 -23.07 17.50 27.19
N LYS A 1024 -22.63 17.28 25.94
CA LYS A 1024 -22.79 18.23 24.84
C LYS A 1024 -23.04 17.47 23.54
N THR A 1025 -23.82 18.08 22.65
CA THR A 1025 -23.92 17.68 21.24
C THR A 1025 -23.64 18.93 20.43
N PHE A 1026 -22.61 18.85 19.61
CA PHE A 1026 -22.35 19.77 18.52
C PHE A 1026 -22.98 19.17 17.25
N LYS A 1027 -23.49 20.03 16.38
CA LYS A 1027 -23.95 19.67 15.03
C LYS A 1027 -23.25 20.61 14.08
N ASP A 1028 -22.78 20.08 12.98
CA ASP A 1028 -22.38 20.88 11.82
C ASP A 1028 -23.55 20.96 10.83
N PRO A 1029 -23.36 21.62 9.68
CA PRO A 1029 -24.21 21.44 8.51
C PRO A 1029 -24.06 20.02 7.93
N VAL A 1030 -24.37 19.83 6.64
CA VAL A 1030 -24.18 18.55 5.94
C VAL A 1030 -23.84 18.85 4.48
N GLY A 1031 -22.71 18.32 4.00
CA GLY A 1031 -22.21 18.54 2.65
C GLY A 1031 -21.34 19.79 2.49
N ASP A 1032 -20.74 20.27 3.57
CA ASP A 1032 -19.73 21.34 3.58
C ASP A 1032 -18.30 20.80 3.81
N GLU A 1033 -18.02 19.54 3.47
CA GLU A 1033 -16.69 18.92 3.61
C GLU A 1033 -15.64 19.40 2.58
N ASP A 1034 -15.82 20.60 2.03
CA ASP A 1034 -14.99 21.22 0.99
C ASP A 1034 -13.96 22.23 1.56
N GLY A 1035 -13.73 22.20 2.87
CA GLY A 1035 -12.63 22.89 3.57
C GLY A 1035 -12.74 24.43 3.54
N PRO A 1036 -11.77 25.15 2.95
CA PRO A 1036 -11.87 26.60 2.74
C PRO A 1036 -12.79 26.97 1.56
N GLY A 1037 -13.58 26.01 1.07
CA GLY A 1037 -14.45 26.11 -0.10
C GLY A 1037 -13.79 25.62 -1.38
N GLY A 1038 -14.49 24.76 -2.12
CA GLY A 1038 -14.09 24.29 -3.45
C GLY A 1038 -13.20 23.04 -3.49
N TYR A 1039 -12.87 22.40 -2.36
CA TYR A 1039 -12.07 21.17 -2.39
C TYR A 1039 -12.81 19.99 -3.05
N ILE A 1040 -12.08 19.20 -3.84
CA ILE A 1040 -12.64 18.16 -4.72
C ILE A 1040 -12.08 16.79 -4.37
N TYR A 1041 -12.94 15.77 -4.27
CA TYR A 1041 -12.56 14.37 -4.06
C TYR A 1041 -11.50 13.87 -5.06
N PRO A 1042 -10.56 13.00 -4.65
CA PRO A 1042 -9.68 12.28 -5.58
C PRO A 1042 -10.48 11.37 -6.52
N LYS A 1043 -9.89 11.04 -7.68
CA LYS A 1043 -10.56 10.32 -8.78
C LYS A 1043 -10.64 8.80 -8.61
N ASP A 1044 -9.93 8.19 -7.65
CA ASP A 1044 -9.93 6.73 -7.48
C ASP A 1044 -11.26 6.15 -6.95
N ASN A 1045 -11.60 4.94 -7.41
CA ASN A 1045 -12.79 4.20 -6.96
C ASN A 1045 -12.83 3.94 -5.45
N ALA A 1046 -11.69 3.91 -4.76
CA ALA A 1046 -11.60 3.82 -3.30
C ALA A 1046 -12.42 4.93 -2.60
N PHE A 1047 -12.46 6.14 -3.16
CA PHE A 1047 -13.17 7.29 -2.57
C PHE A 1047 -14.68 7.32 -2.91
N LYS A 1048 -15.24 6.25 -3.51
CA LYS A 1048 -16.70 6.13 -3.69
C LYS A 1048 -17.40 6.20 -2.33
N PRO A 1049 -18.52 6.95 -2.23
CA PRO A 1049 -19.35 7.50 -3.30
C PRO A 1049 -18.99 8.93 -3.74
N PHE A 1050 -17.79 9.42 -3.45
CA PHE A 1050 -17.30 10.79 -3.75
C PHE A 1050 -18.12 11.90 -3.07
N LYS A 1051 -18.57 11.64 -1.84
CA LYS A 1051 -19.29 12.56 -0.94
C LYS A 1051 -19.40 11.95 0.45
N GLY A 1052 -19.55 12.78 1.47
CA GLY A 1052 -19.84 12.39 2.85
C GLY A 1052 -18.66 11.76 3.62
N LEU A 1053 -17.51 11.50 3.01
CA LEU A 1053 -16.43 10.74 3.65
C LEU A 1053 -15.71 11.51 4.76
N TRP A 1054 -15.80 12.85 4.77
CA TRP A 1054 -15.20 13.71 5.78
C TRP A 1054 -16.22 14.57 6.54
N ASP A 1055 -17.40 14.78 5.93
CA ASP A 1055 -18.65 15.39 6.43
C ASP A 1055 -19.11 14.86 7.79
N ILE A 1056 -19.00 15.67 8.84
CA ILE A 1056 -19.43 15.41 10.21
C ILE A 1056 -20.91 15.80 10.36
N GLU A 1057 -21.82 14.86 10.62
CA GLU A 1057 -23.22 15.23 10.97
C GLU A 1057 -23.34 15.78 12.40
N TRP A 1058 -22.47 15.33 13.32
CA TRP A 1058 -22.40 15.78 14.71
C TRP A 1058 -21.22 15.18 15.49
N VAL A 1059 -20.81 15.89 16.55
CA VAL A 1059 -19.96 15.36 17.64
C VAL A 1059 -20.73 15.34 18.96
N LYS A 1060 -20.76 14.18 19.62
CA LYS A 1060 -21.34 14.02 20.97
C LYS A 1060 -20.26 13.74 22.00
N VAL A 1061 -20.27 14.52 23.08
CA VAL A 1061 -19.32 14.41 24.19
C VAL A 1061 -20.01 13.75 25.39
N TYR A 1062 -19.45 12.64 25.85
CA TYR A 1062 -19.93 11.94 27.05
C TYR A 1062 -18.86 11.95 28.15
N ASP A 1063 -19.32 12.11 29.38
CA ASP A 1063 -18.53 11.96 30.60
C ASP A 1063 -18.72 10.56 31.16
N ALA A 1064 -17.65 9.76 31.18
CA ALA A 1064 -17.60 8.44 31.80
C ALA A 1064 -16.69 8.47 33.03
N ASP A 1065 -16.77 7.48 33.92
CA ASP A 1065 -16.06 7.53 35.21
C ASP A 1065 -14.54 7.79 35.05
N ASP A 1066 -13.86 7.02 34.19
CA ASP A 1066 -12.41 7.10 33.94
C ASP A 1066 -12.01 7.80 32.62
N SER A 1067 -12.96 8.22 31.79
CA SER A 1067 -12.69 8.75 30.43
C SER A 1067 -13.66 9.85 29.95
N ILE A 1068 -13.21 10.63 28.97
CA ILE A 1068 -14.07 11.46 28.11
C ILE A 1068 -14.26 10.71 26.80
N VAL A 1069 -15.47 10.72 26.25
CA VAL A 1069 -15.79 10.02 25.01
C VAL A 1069 -16.33 10.99 23.98
N PHE A 1070 -15.63 11.13 22.86
CA PHE A 1070 -16.08 11.88 21.69
C PHE A 1070 -16.64 10.91 20.65
N LYS A 1071 -17.89 11.08 20.23
CA LYS A 1071 -18.51 10.30 19.16
C LYS A 1071 -18.80 11.19 17.97
N PHE A 1072 -18.08 10.93 16.89
CA PHE A 1072 -18.26 11.53 15.58
C PHE A 1072 -19.23 10.68 14.77
N LYS A 1073 -20.09 11.31 13.99
CA LYS A 1073 -20.93 10.66 12.98
C LYS A 1073 -20.62 11.29 11.63
N PHE A 1074 -20.37 10.47 10.62
CA PHE A 1074 -20.04 10.91 9.28
C PHE A 1074 -21.18 10.68 8.29
N GLY A 1075 -21.30 11.53 7.26
CA GLY A 1075 -22.25 11.35 6.16
C GLY A 1075 -22.04 10.02 5.42
N GLU A 1076 -20.79 9.58 5.28
CA GLU A 1076 -20.38 8.30 4.71
C GLU A 1076 -19.13 7.73 5.38
N MET A 1077 -19.01 6.40 5.45
CA MET A 1077 -17.86 5.73 6.07
C MET A 1077 -17.56 4.38 5.41
N THR A 1078 -16.45 4.35 4.66
CA THR A 1078 -15.99 3.20 3.87
C THR A 1078 -14.59 2.73 4.32
N ASN A 1079 -14.23 1.49 3.95
CA ASN A 1079 -12.94 0.89 4.30
C ASN A 1079 -12.25 0.16 3.12
N PRO A 1080 -12.04 0.80 1.95
CA PRO A 1080 -11.44 0.16 0.77
C PRO A 1080 -10.05 -0.43 0.99
N TRP A 1081 -9.27 0.07 1.95
CA TRP A 1081 -7.89 -0.39 2.22
C TRP A 1081 -7.79 -1.28 3.47
N GLY A 1082 -8.90 -1.89 3.91
CA GLY A 1082 -8.89 -2.92 4.94
C GLY A 1082 -8.53 -2.45 6.36
N ALA A 1083 -8.48 -1.15 6.64
CA ALA A 1083 -7.98 -0.60 7.91
C ALA A 1083 -8.52 -1.32 9.17
N PRO A 1084 -7.67 -1.66 10.16
CA PRO A 1084 -8.07 -2.50 11.30
C PRO A 1084 -9.21 -1.94 12.16
N LYS A 1085 -9.45 -0.62 12.14
CA LYS A 1085 -10.59 0.01 12.84
C LYS A 1085 -11.86 0.16 11.99
N GLY A 1086 -11.90 -0.40 10.78
CA GLY A 1086 -13.12 -0.43 9.96
C GLY A 1086 -13.46 0.87 9.22
N PHE A 1087 -12.52 1.82 9.12
CA PHE A 1087 -12.66 3.05 8.35
C PHE A 1087 -11.30 3.49 7.76
N SER A 1088 -11.29 3.98 6.52
CA SER A 1088 -10.05 4.23 5.76
C SER A 1088 -9.72 5.70 5.48
N HIS A 1089 -10.71 6.60 5.43
CA HIS A 1089 -10.52 7.93 4.83
C HIS A 1089 -10.38 9.07 5.84
N GLN A 1090 -10.90 8.89 7.06
CA GLN A 1090 -11.00 9.92 8.08
C GLN A 1090 -9.70 10.00 8.88
N LEU A 1091 -8.98 11.12 8.78
CA LEU A 1091 -7.99 11.51 9.76
C LEU A 1091 -8.62 12.56 10.68
N ILE A 1092 -9.09 12.13 11.85
CA ILE A 1092 -9.66 13.03 12.86
C ILE A 1092 -8.54 13.50 13.79
N ASN A 1093 -8.45 14.81 13.98
CA ASN A 1093 -7.54 15.44 14.91
C ASN A 1093 -8.34 16.25 15.93
N ILE A 1094 -8.00 16.11 17.21
CA ILE A 1094 -8.63 16.82 18.33
C ILE A 1094 -7.56 17.55 19.12
N TYR A 1095 -7.75 18.85 19.34
CA TYR A 1095 -6.87 19.65 20.18
C TYR A 1095 -7.68 20.18 21.38
N LEU A 1096 -7.17 20.00 22.60
CA LEU A 1096 -7.87 20.34 23.85
C LEU A 1096 -7.08 21.38 24.66
N ASP A 1097 -7.70 22.54 24.88
CA ASP A 1097 -7.38 23.50 25.95
C ASP A 1097 -8.06 23.01 27.23
N THR A 1098 -7.26 22.78 28.27
CA THR A 1098 -7.68 22.17 29.55
C THR A 1098 -7.22 22.95 30.78
N LYS A 1099 -6.23 23.83 30.61
CA LYS A 1099 -5.59 24.64 31.66
C LYS A 1099 -4.83 25.82 31.06
N ASN A 1100 -4.60 26.84 31.88
CA ASN A 1100 -3.73 27.98 31.53
C ASN A 1100 -2.31 27.50 31.13
N GLY A 1101 -1.97 27.57 29.85
CA GLY A 1101 -0.73 27.06 29.28
C GLY A 1101 -0.82 26.97 27.75
N GLY A 1102 -0.13 26.01 27.14
CA GLY A 1102 -0.46 25.52 25.80
C GLY A 1102 0.30 26.11 24.60
N LEU A 1103 -0.08 25.64 23.40
CA LEU A 1103 0.44 26.08 22.09
C LEU A 1103 -0.68 26.58 21.15
N THR A 1104 -0.33 27.44 20.20
CA THR A 1104 -1.26 27.99 19.17
C THR A 1104 -0.98 27.51 17.75
N LYS A 1105 0.00 26.62 17.55
CA LYS A 1105 0.32 25.96 16.27
C LYS A 1105 -0.08 24.48 16.31
N THR A 1106 -0.11 23.78 15.18
CA THR A 1106 -0.33 22.33 15.14
C THR A 1106 0.77 21.54 15.88
N TYR A 1107 0.47 20.29 16.24
CA TYR A 1107 1.42 19.39 16.88
C TYR A 1107 2.58 19.01 15.93
N LYS A 1108 2.25 18.67 14.68
CA LYS A 1108 3.17 18.42 13.56
C LYS A 1108 2.68 19.22 12.34
N ASP A 1109 3.55 19.42 11.36
CA ASP A 1109 3.23 20.15 10.14
C ASP A 1109 2.48 19.22 9.16
N GLY A 1110 1.23 19.57 8.85
CA GLY A 1110 0.35 18.75 8.01
C GLY A 1110 -1.05 19.35 7.82
N ALA A 1111 -1.74 19.67 8.91
CA ALA A 1111 -3.10 20.24 8.85
C ALA A 1111 -3.16 21.67 8.26
N ARG A 1112 -2.06 22.43 8.32
CA ARG A 1112 -1.91 23.81 7.83
C ARG A 1112 -2.95 24.79 8.44
N VAL A 1113 -3.06 24.79 9.77
CA VAL A 1113 -3.96 25.66 10.57
C VAL A 1113 -3.27 26.20 11.82
N GLN A 1114 -3.81 27.24 12.45
CA GLN A 1114 -3.44 27.73 13.78
C GLN A 1114 -4.66 27.93 14.69
N PHE A 1115 -4.44 28.23 15.98
CA PHE A 1115 -5.49 28.26 17.03
C PHE A 1115 -5.60 29.64 17.71
N ASP A 1116 -6.77 29.97 18.29
CA ASP A 1116 -6.96 31.24 19.00
C ASP A 1116 -5.94 31.39 20.14
N LYS A 1117 -5.25 32.54 20.15
CA LYS A 1117 -4.27 32.95 21.18
C LYS A 1117 -4.89 33.08 22.59
N LYS A 1118 -6.22 33.05 22.73
CA LYS A 1118 -6.95 32.92 24.01
C LYS A 1118 -7.16 31.48 24.47
N HIS A 1119 -7.17 30.52 23.55
CA HIS A 1119 -7.44 29.10 23.78
C HIS A 1119 -6.35 28.21 23.15
N PRO A 1120 -5.08 28.40 23.53
CA PRO A 1120 -4.00 27.48 23.18
C PRO A 1120 -4.27 26.08 23.76
N TRP A 1121 -3.91 25.02 23.03
CA TRP A 1121 -4.15 23.64 23.45
C TRP A 1121 -3.04 23.09 24.35
N ASP A 1122 -3.39 22.18 25.27
CA ASP A 1122 -2.47 21.40 26.11
C ASP A 1122 -2.23 19.98 25.58
N TYR A 1123 -3.28 19.38 25.02
CA TYR A 1123 -3.29 18.00 24.54
C TYR A 1123 -3.74 17.92 23.08
N PHE A 1124 -3.08 17.06 22.33
CA PHE A 1124 -3.42 16.70 20.96
C PHE A 1124 -3.82 15.22 20.92
N ILE A 1125 -4.83 14.86 20.13
CA ILE A 1125 -5.27 13.48 19.94
C ILE A 1125 -5.40 13.24 18.44
N LYS A 1126 -4.74 12.18 17.95
CA LYS A 1126 -4.81 11.72 16.56
C LYS A 1126 -5.64 10.44 16.48
N VAL A 1127 -6.49 10.37 15.46
CA VAL A 1127 -7.41 9.24 15.19
C VAL A 1127 -7.47 8.95 13.69
N ALA A 1128 -6.99 7.77 13.31
CA ALA A 1128 -7.04 7.20 11.96
C ALA A 1128 -7.28 5.67 12.02
N GLY A 1129 -7.52 5.05 10.85
CA GLY A 1129 -7.96 3.65 10.75
C GLY A 1129 -6.95 2.61 11.25
N TRP A 1130 -5.67 2.96 11.25
CA TRP A 1130 -4.53 2.12 11.64
C TRP A 1130 -3.98 2.55 13.01
N PRO A 1131 -3.76 1.64 13.98
CA PRO A 1131 -3.20 2.00 15.29
C PRO A 1131 -1.78 2.60 15.21
N SER A 1132 -0.89 1.96 14.46
CA SER A 1132 0.56 2.21 14.38
C SER A 1132 0.99 3.68 14.27
N TYR A 1133 0.28 4.48 13.48
CA TYR A 1133 0.50 5.93 13.31
C TYR A 1133 -0.73 6.78 13.64
N GLY A 1134 -1.89 6.14 13.83
CA GLY A 1134 -3.19 6.79 13.83
C GLY A 1134 -3.84 6.91 15.20
N GLN A 1135 -3.29 6.35 16.28
CA GLN A 1135 -3.92 6.36 17.61
C GLN A 1135 -2.93 6.78 18.70
N LEU A 1136 -2.87 8.09 18.96
CA LEU A 1136 -2.05 8.66 20.05
C LEU A 1136 -2.72 9.86 20.71
N LEU A 1137 -2.51 9.99 22.03
CA LEU A 1137 -2.62 11.24 22.78
C LEU A 1137 -1.21 11.83 22.90
N ALA A 1138 -1.03 13.14 22.70
CA ALA A 1138 0.23 13.84 22.92
C ALA A 1138 0.03 15.10 23.77
N THR A 1139 1.11 15.59 24.39
CA THR A 1139 1.13 16.88 25.09
C THR A 1139 2.02 17.90 24.38
N VAL A 1140 1.85 19.19 24.70
CA VAL A 1140 2.60 20.33 24.14
C VAL A 1140 4.13 20.25 24.26
N ASP A 1141 4.67 19.41 25.14
CA ASP A 1141 6.11 19.17 25.26
C ASP A 1141 6.67 18.15 24.24
N GLY A 1142 5.79 17.52 23.46
CA GLY A 1142 6.15 16.48 22.49
C GLY A 1142 5.93 15.06 22.99
N GLN A 1143 5.60 14.83 24.27
CA GLN A 1143 5.38 13.49 24.81
C GLN A 1143 4.14 12.83 24.19
N GLU A 1144 4.35 11.75 23.43
CA GLU A 1144 3.29 10.85 22.95
C GLU A 1144 2.96 9.77 24.01
N ILE A 1145 1.67 9.47 24.15
CA ILE A 1145 1.06 8.55 25.14
C ILE A 1145 -0.01 7.70 24.41
N PRO A 1146 0.37 6.65 23.67
CA PRO A 1146 -0.57 5.86 22.87
C PRO A 1146 -1.73 5.27 23.68
N GLU A 1147 -1.46 4.77 24.90
CA GLU A 1147 -2.49 4.20 25.78
C GLU A 1147 -3.43 5.25 26.41
N GLY A 1148 -3.24 6.53 26.08
CA GLY A 1148 -4.12 7.64 26.46
C GLY A 1148 -5.38 7.76 25.62
N VAL A 1149 -5.39 7.18 24.42
CA VAL A 1149 -6.56 7.11 23.53
C VAL A 1149 -6.92 5.65 23.21
N GLN A 1150 -8.20 5.40 22.95
CA GLN A 1150 -8.66 4.17 22.28
C GLN A 1150 -9.69 4.57 21.22
N VAL A 1151 -9.67 3.92 20.06
CA VAL A 1151 -10.63 4.15 18.98
C VAL A 1151 -11.46 2.88 18.72
N GLU A 1152 -12.77 3.07 18.64
CA GLU A 1152 -13.79 2.07 18.32
C GLU A 1152 -14.66 2.64 17.20
N ALA A 1153 -15.14 1.81 16.26
CA ALA A 1153 -15.98 2.28 15.15
C ALA A 1153 -17.26 1.44 14.99
N ASP A 1154 -18.27 2.03 14.35
CA ASP A 1154 -19.48 1.36 13.88
C ASP A 1154 -19.72 1.75 12.41
N PRO A 1155 -19.18 0.99 11.42
CA PRO A 1155 -19.28 1.32 9.99
C PRO A 1155 -20.70 1.35 9.43
N GLY A 1156 -21.61 0.55 9.99
CA GLY A 1156 -23.03 0.56 9.60
C GLY A 1156 -23.82 1.73 10.17
N GLU A 1157 -23.39 2.30 11.29
CA GLU A 1157 -23.90 3.58 11.81
C GLU A 1157 -23.10 4.80 11.33
N LYS A 1158 -21.95 4.60 10.67
CA LYS A 1158 -20.99 5.63 10.25
C LYS A 1158 -20.43 6.46 11.43
N ILE A 1159 -20.17 5.79 12.56
CA ILE A 1159 -19.73 6.43 13.80
C ILE A 1159 -18.29 6.04 14.15
N ILE A 1160 -17.47 7.03 14.49
CA ILE A 1160 -16.15 6.83 15.11
C ILE A 1160 -16.21 7.31 16.56
N THR A 1161 -15.76 6.48 17.49
CA THR A 1161 -15.78 6.72 18.93
C THR A 1161 -14.37 6.79 19.47
N VAL A 1162 -13.99 7.97 19.98
CA VAL A 1162 -12.68 8.29 20.54
C VAL A 1162 -12.79 8.33 22.06
N ILE A 1163 -12.04 7.47 22.75
CA ILE A 1163 -12.04 7.33 24.20
C ILE A 1163 -10.74 7.92 24.74
N VAL A 1164 -10.80 9.03 25.48
CA VAL A 1164 -9.61 9.68 26.05
C VAL A 1164 -9.58 9.48 27.56
N MET A 1165 -8.51 8.89 28.08
CA MET A 1165 -8.42 8.44 29.46
C MET A 1165 -8.09 9.60 30.41
N LYS A 1166 -9.02 9.97 31.30
CA LYS A 1166 -8.92 11.14 32.21
C LYS A 1166 -7.65 11.14 33.06
N LYS A 1167 -7.11 9.96 33.38
CA LYS A 1167 -5.86 9.78 34.15
C LYS A 1167 -4.62 10.47 33.56
N PHE A 1168 -4.66 10.88 32.29
CA PHE A 1168 -3.58 11.63 31.62
C PHE A 1168 -3.88 13.12 31.40
N LEU A 1169 -5.11 13.56 31.68
CA LEU A 1169 -5.57 14.94 31.44
C LEU A 1169 -5.60 15.76 32.74
N GLU A 1170 -5.04 16.96 32.72
CA GLU A 1170 -5.10 17.93 33.83
C GLU A 1170 -6.19 18.98 33.58
N ILE A 1171 -7.45 18.58 33.72
CA ILE A 1171 -8.63 19.44 33.50
C ILE A 1171 -8.81 20.41 34.67
N LYS A 1172 -8.90 21.71 34.39
CA LYS A 1172 -9.22 22.75 35.37
C LYS A 1172 -10.67 23.21 35.26
N ASP A 1173 -11.22 23.68 36.38
CA ASP A 1173 -12.56 24.28 36.52
C ASP A 1173 -13.73 23.49 35.89
N ASN A 1174 -13.57 22.17 35.74
CA ASN A 1174 -14.50 21.23 35.09
C ASN A 1174 -14.87 21.57 33.64
N ARG A 1175 -13.99 22.28 32.92
CA ARG A 1175 -14.23 22.82 31.58
C ARG A 1175 -13.05 22.53 30.66
N ILE A 1176 -13.34 22.30 29.38
CA ILE A 1176 -12.34 22.25 28.31
C ILE A 1176 -12.86 23.04 27.09
N TYR A 1177 -11.94 23.58 26.29
CA TYR A 1177 -12.24 24.06 24.94
C TYR A 1177 -11.61 23.10 23.94
N ALA A 1178 -12.38 22.71 22.92
CA ALA A 1178 -11.97 21.68 21.96
C ALA A 1178 -12.02 22.21 20.53
N TYR A 1179 -10.97 21.92 19.76
CA TYR A 1179 -10.99 22.00 18.31
C TYR A 1179 -11.14 20.58 17.78
N PHE A 1180 -12.19 20.31 17.01
CA PHE A 1180 -12.37 19.05 16.27
C PHE A 1180 -12.17 19.35 14.80
N MET A 1181 -11.32 18.58 14.12
CA MET A 1181 -11.06 18.72 12.68
C MET A 1181 -10.89 17.37 12.01
N VAL A 1182 -11.25 17.28 10.74
CA VAL A 1182 -11.09 16.08 9.90
C VAL A 1182 -10.38 16.46 8.62
N GLY A 1183 -9.36 15.66 8.28
CA GLY A 1183 -8.71 15.65 6.98
C GLY A 1183 -8.86 14.29 6.31
N SER A 1184 -8.42 14.24 5.05
CA SER A 1184 -8.31 13.00 4.31
C SER A 1184 -7.02 12.29 4.65
N GLN A 1185 -7.11 11.02 5.05
CA GLN A 1185 -5.97 10.23 5.48
C GLN A 1185 -5.09 9.83 4.27
N ASP A 1186 -3.77 9.93 4.44
CA ASP A 1186 -2.75 9.30 3.58
C ASP A 1186 -1.60 8.76 4.43
N GLY A 1187 -1.24 7.49 4.27
CA GLY A 1187 -0.14 6.86 5.01
C GLY A 1187 1.24 7.48 4.74
N TYR A 1188 1.40 8.19 3.62
CA TYR A 1188 2.65 8.82 3.19
C TYR A 1188 2.60 10.36 3.27
N GLY A 1189 1.49 10.93 3.75
CA GLY A 1189 1.24 12.37 3.79
C GLY A 1189 1.94 13.14 4.92
N ALA A 1190 2.00 14.47 4.81
CA ALA A 1190 2.52 15.34 5.87
C ALA A 1190 1.61 15.30 7.09
N ASP A 1191 2.14 14.87 8.25
CA ASP A 1191 1.37 14.35 9.39
C ASP A 1191 0.19 13.43 8.99
N HIS A 1192 0.38 12.63 7.94
CA HIS A 1192 -0.60 11.70 7.38
C HIS A 1192 -1.85 12.35 6.73
N TYR A 1193 -1.79 13.66 6.43
CA TYR A 1193 -2.78 14.33 5.58
C TYR A 1193 -2.50 14.10 4.09
N ARG A 1194 -3.53 13.71 3.35
CA ARG A 1194 -3.53 13.67 1.89
C ARG A 1194 -3.38 15.10 1.33
N ALA A 1195 -2.47 15.28 0.39
CA ALA A 1195 -2.27 16.58 -0.23
C ALA A 1195 -3.50 17.04 -1.01
N VAL A 1196 -3.78 18.34 -0.92
CA VAL A 1196 -4.73 19.05 -1.79
C VAL A 1196 -3.91 19.78 -2.85
N THR A 1197 -4.23 19.55 -4.12
CA THR A 1197 -3.61 20.18 -5.29
C THR A 1197 -4.66 21.05 -6.01
N PRO A 1198 -4.28 21.97 -6.92
CA PRO A 1198 -5.26 22.80 -7.64
C PRO A 1198 -6.29 21.95 -8.42
N GLU A 1199 -5.80 20.91 -9.09
CA GLU A 1199 -6.62 19.86 -9.73
C GLU A 1199 -6.56 18.55 -8.94
N ASN A 1200 -7.63 17.75 -8.96
CA ASN A 1200 -7.64 16.43 -8.32
C ASN A 1200 -6.93 15.38 -9.19
N THR A 1201 -6.12 14.52 -8.58
CA THR A 1201 -5.52 13.36 -9.28
C THR A 1201 -6.27 12.07 -8.90
N GLN A 1202 -5.72 10.90 -9.22
CA GLN A 1202 -6.24 9.64 -8.67
C GLN A 1202 -6.19 9.63 -7.13
N TRP A 1203 -5.12 10.20 -6.54
CA TRP A 1203 -4.80 10.07 -5.11
C TRP A 1203 -4.68 11.41 -4.35
N THR A 1204 -4.75 12.57 -5.00
CA THR A 1204 -4.78 13.89 -4.34
C THR A 1204 -6.14 14.55 -4.49
N LEU A 1205 -6.51 15.36 -3.51
CA LEU A 1205 -7.70 16.22 -3.60
C LEU A 1205 -7.45 17.38 -4.58
N GLY A 1206 -8.51 17.92 -5.16
CA GLY A 1206 -8.47 19.12 -6.01
C GLY A 1206 -8.93 20.36 -5.25
N GLY A 1207 -8.88 21.52 -5.91
CA GLY A 1207 -9.42 22.78 -5.39
C GLY A 1207 -8.48 23.59 -4.48
N TYR A 1208 -7.18 23.27 -4.42
CA TYR A 1208 -6.25 24.06 -3.60
C TYR A 1208 -6.22 25.53 -4.07
N PRO A 1209 -6.30 26.53 -3.17
CA PRO A 1209 -6.57 27.91 -3.57
C PRO A 1209 -5.31 28.59 -4.10
N GLU A 1210 -5.39 29.18 -5.31
CA GLU A 1210 -4.24 29.80 -6.00
C GLU A 1210 -3.55 30.90 -5.17
N ASN A 1211 -4.32 31.60 -4.32
CA ASN A 1211 -3.84 32.69 -3.46
C ASN A 1211 -3.31 32.25 -2.09
N ALA A 1212 -3.27 30.96 -1.78
CA ALA A 1212 -2.93 30.45 -0.44
C ALA A 1212 -1.42 30.22 -0.20
N GLY A 1213 -0.60 30.15 -1.25
CA GLY A 1213 0.81 29.75 -1.13
C GLY A 1213 0.95 28.41 -0.40
N ASP A 1214 1.78 28.35 0.65
CA ASP A 1214 1.90 27.17 1.53
C ASP A 1214 0.91 27.15 2.72
N PHE A 1215 0.06 28.18 2.87
CA PHE A 1215 -0.75 28.41 4.07
C PHE A 1215 -2.21 27.93 3.97
N GLY A 1216 -2.60 27.36 2.82
CA GLY A 1216 -3.93 26.78 2.63
C GLY A 1216 -4.11 25.49 3.46
N PRO A 1217 -5.23 25.32 4.19
CA PRO A 1217 -5.44 24.18 5.08
C PRO A 1217 -5.58 22.86 4.32
N TYR A 1218 -5.11 21.75 4.89
CA TYR A 1218 -5.45 20.39 4.43
C TYR A 1218 -6.60 19.77 5.24
N VAL A 1219 -7.24 20.58 6.08
CA VAL A 1219 -8.49 20.24 6.77
C VAL A 1219 -9.66 20.38 5.80
N LEU A 1220 -10.55 19.39 5.83
CA LEU A 1220 -11.77 19.34 5.00
C LEU A 1220 -13.02 19.70 5.81
N ASP A 1221 -13.01 19.45 7.13
CA ASP A 1221 -14.16 19.69 7.99
C ASP A 1221 -13.78 20.04 9.45
N ILE A 1222 -14.53 20.92 10.12
CA ILE A 1222 -14.34 21.42 11.49
C ILE A 1222 -15.66 21.70 12.23
N ILE A 1223 -15.75 21.27 13.49
CA ILE A 1223 -16.84 21.68 14.39
C ILE A 1223 -16.63 23.13 14.83
N VAL A 1224 -17.58 24.02 14.49
CA VAL A 1224 -17.53 25.45 14.83
C VAL A 1224 -18.51 25.85 15.96
N PRO A 1225 -18.30 26.99 16.66
CA PRO A 1225 -19.26 27.50 17.64
C PRO A 1225 -20.54 28.04 16.98
N GLU A 1226 -21.65 28.04 17.75
CA GLU A 1226 -22.96 28.53 17.28
C GLU A 1226 -22.88 30.00 16.80
N GLY A 1227 -23.19 30.23 15.52
CA GLY A 1227 -23.10 31.54 14.87
C GLY A 1227 -21.81 31.81 14.08
N TYR A 1228 -20.93 30.81 13.94
CA TYR A 1228 -19.81 30.80 13.01
C TYR A 1228 -20.09 29.86 11.83
N GLU A 1229 -19.33 30.02 10.74
CA GLU A 1229 -19.44 29.24 9.50
C GLU A 1229 -18.07 28.64 9.16
N GLN A 1230 -18.01 27.33 8.86
CA GLN A 1230 -16.82 26.57 8.45
C GLN A 1230 -15.95 27.34 7.45
N TYR A 1231 -16.54 27.65 6.29
CA TYR A 1231 -15.90 28.35 5.18
C TYR A 1231 -15.19 29.63 5.64
N SER A 1232 -15.84 30.44 6.48
CA SER A 1232 -15.30 31.74 6.94
C SER A 1232 -14.12 31.59 7.90
N ILE A 1233 -13.96 30.43 8.54
CA ILE A 1233 -12.82 30.11 9.40
C ILE A 1233 -11.70 29.48 8.57
N LEU A 1234 -11.99 28.50 7.73
CA LEU A 1234 -10.97 27.83 6.92
C LEU A 1234 -10.43 28.72 5.79
N SER A 1235 -11.22 29.65 5.24
CA SER A 1235 -10.76 30.67 4.28
C SER A 1235 -10.05 31.87 4.91
N SER A 1236 -9.68 31.82 6.21
CA SER A 1236 -9.06 32.94 6.94
C SER A 1236 -7.53 33.01 6.85
N TYR A 1237 -6.89 32.14 6.06
CA TYR A 1237 -5.46 32.20 5.77
C TYR A 1237 -5.11 33.43 4.90
N THR A 1238 -3.82 33.75 4.85
CA THR A 1238 -3.23 34.68 3.86
C THR A 1238 -2.10 33.97 3.11
N ASP A 1239 -1.37 34.72 2.28
CA ASP A 1239 -0.08 34.31 1.70
C ASP A 1239 1.06 34.10 2.73
N SER A 1240 0.77 34.30 4.02
CA SER A 1240 1.77 34.49 5.08
C SER A 1240 1.33 34.04 6.49
N GLU A 1241 0.05 33.82 6.75
CA GLU A 1241 -0.49 33.25 8.00
C GLU A 1241 -1.51 32.14 7.73
N TYR A 1242 -1.50 31.08 8.55
CA TYR A 1242 -2.48 29.98 8.48
C TYR A 1242 -3.88 30.41 8.97
N ALA A 1243 -4.90 29.71 8.46
CA ALA A 1243 -6.29 29.85 8.92
C ALA A 1243 -6.40 29.64 10.45
N THR A 1244 -7.13 30.52 11.14
CA THR A 1244 -7.18 30.54 12.62
C THR A 1244 -8.48 29.95 13.14
N LEU A 1245 -8.39 28.74 13.70
CA LEU A 1245 -9.53 28.01 14.23
C LEU A 1245 -10.03 28.60 15.56
N ILE A 1246 -11.32 28.38 15.84
CA ILE A 1246 -12.02 28.85 17.04
C ILE A 1246 -12.63 27.61 17.73
N PRO A 1247 -12.40 27.39 19.04
CA PRO A 1247 -12.80 26.14 19.69
C PRO A 1247 -14.23 26.20 20.22
N VAL A 1248 -14.82 25.02 20.42
CA VAL A 1248 -16.10 24.86 21.10
C VAL A 1248 -15.94 24.55 22.59
N GLU A 1249 -16.82 25.13 23.41
CA GLU A 1249 -16.81 25.01 24.87
C GLU A 1249 -17.58 23.78 25.38
N ILE A 1250 -16.96 23.04 26.31
CA ILE A 1250 -17.53 21.85 26.97
C ILE A 1250 -17.38 22.03 28.50
N ASP A 1251 -18.51 21.99 29.22
CA ASP A 1251 -18.62 22.17 30.67
C ASP A 1251 -19.33 20.94 31.27
N PHE A 1252 -18.68 20.24 32.21
CA PHE A 1252 -18.95 18.84 32.57
C PHE A 1252 -19.96 18.64 33.71
#